data_AF-A0A2D3RCC7-F1
#
_entry.id   AF-A0A2D3RCC7-F1
#
_cell.length_a   1.000
_cell.length_b   1.000
_cell.length_c   1.000
_cell.angle_alpha   90.00
_cell.angle_beta   90.00
_cell.angle_gamma   90.00
#
_symmetry.space_group_name_H-M   'P 1'
#
loop_
_entity.id
_entity.type
_entity.pdbx_description
1 polymer ?
#
loop_
_entity_poly.entity_id
_entity_poly.type
_entity_poly.pdbx_seq_one_letter_code
_entity_poly.pdbx_strand_id
1 'polypeptide(L)'
;MISKNGRDRRTINIVRHMMLAGTALNFVTPVAAVAQDQTTAADDMRHDFDIAAQTLRGALRQVMQQGNIQVGFEASEVDGKRSASVSGNMDVNSALSALLAGTGLTYRRLTNGSVVIVPAAAEDDGTVQLPTLKVEGSGGTAGSGGTSGRGNGVASRDAPYRSAASTAHISAEQIQQNRGTSPGDFLRGVPGVLNGDNRNSGALDVNIRGMQGMDRVPVVIDGSLQQSTVYRGYSGVAGRTYLDPDLVGSITIEKGPSAAADGVGATGGVVRANTLSANDLVAEDKNFGIRFKAGMQGNNVDIPAVGTLGTGNGSDERYARPDMLDLNGYNFSIATAYRSDAFDLVGAVARRKTGNYFGGEHGEVPAGSSRYQHGEEVLSSSQDNTSILLRSVIRPNDDLALDLSYMRYESDFGEMMPSQIVRFGGALQAPLSRTHVNTYTGRLRWDPADNDLIDLHLDSWATDNFTSIETLYRFELPNGTVINDDAAFQSQSNRWGLRLWNDSRFDTGIGALALSYGGSYTRERLKPPPGWEDYKGNSGYSDFVEPRDGWRNEYSAYISGELKPTDWLTFNAAMRYTKVKSHDNNLVDVSTGSSDDRDRATGYNDENNSGFSPIASVIVEPLPGLQFFARYAEAIRAPSLFESTSGFSFYPDPDNPARAERSRNSEIGLNYQTDSLIVSDDVLQARLSYYSNHVDDYLTRGTSDGLTSVINIDSAEFQGAELSLRYDTGGVYAELAGSVLTYEEFCTEAGACREGGTANSYIPSHLPPKNSLSATLGARLFDERLHVGGRYTHMGDRGNTIYTFGGSLTVVDWEPYDVFDLFGDFRIDDRMSVEFGIDNITDRYYMDALTLGLMPSPGRTFRLGFTGAFGGPAKAESDNQRQRAMESYLLGKSAAGSFDGDWSGFYLGATAGYADISRKGTTTDGAGNADAVAATESADLSHGDMQWGAFAGYNYDLGGGWIAGAEADFSLMQGNAMRYAISEEIQTTANGFYNLAADQEAQASMEYDSQWMATARGRIGYATGRALFYGTGGLAFLKEKQTRGQYIDTYDVKNLSQANPYGYLTELSFTETDSKTRTGWTLGAGAEIALGKNISLRGEYSYARFGQKDFLFEEARSGVGKSFSYDEIVGYGPPTIFNIPGIGIIEIPNPIYEQVTQVGTSDIENGRRAASKADVHGLKIGLSFRF
;
A
#
# COMPACT_ATOMS: atom_id res chain seq x y z
N MET A 1 46.25 -18.66 -27.24
CA MET A 1 46.75 -17.28 -27.49
C MET A 1 45.74 -16.33 -26.83
N ILE A 2 45.91 -15.98 -25.55
CA ILE A 2 46.61 -14.80 -25.02
C ILE A 2 46.19 -13.47 -25.68
N SER A 3 45.36 -12.69 -24.97
CA SER A 3 45.49 -11.23 -24.69
C SER A 3 44.09 -10.63 -24.40
N LYS A 4 43.67 -10.52 -23.13
CA LYS A 4 43.80 -9.37 -22.21
C LYS A 4 42.89 -8.15 -22.51
N ASN A 5 42.08 -7.87 -21.48
CA ASN A 5 41.60 -6.56 -20.98
C ASN A 5 40.35 -5.90 -21.60
N GLY A 6 39.23 -6.10 -20.93
CA GLY A 6 38.15 -5.13 -20.78
C GLY A 6 37.52 -5.30 -19.40
N ARG A 7 37.76 -4.34 -18.50
CA ARG A 7 37.27 -4.35 -17.11
C ARG A 7 35.78 -3.98 -17.09
N ASP A 8 34.92 -4.90 -16.67
CA ASP A 8 33.55 -4.56 -16.29
C ASP A 8 33.53 -3.75 -15.00
N ARG A 9 33.29 -2.44 -15.17
CA ARG A 9 32.93 -1.51 -14.10
C ARG A 9 31.40 -1.39 -14.08
N ARG A 10 30.72 -2.33 -13.43
CA ARG A 10 29.30 -2.20 -13.04
C ARG A 10 29.19 -2.03 -11.53
N THR A 11 29.53 -0.86 -11.01
CA THR A 11 29.02 -0.34 -9.72
C THR A 11 29.30 1.16 -9.66
N ILE A 12 28.34 1.94 -9.15
CA ILE A 12 28.37 3.40 -8.88
C ILE A 12 27.94 4.28 -10.07
N ASN A 13 26.63 4.45 -10.24
CA ASN A 13 26.04 5.61 -10.95
C ASN A 13 25.05 6.44 -10.09
N ILE A 14 24.87 6.11 -8.81
CA ILE A 14 23.96 6.86 -7.90
C ILE A 14 24.60 8.17 -7.40
N VAL A 15 25.94 8.26 -7.31
CA VAL A 15 26.62 9.43 -6.73
C VAL A 15 26.89 10.56 -7.75
N ARG A 16 26.73 10.32 -9.06
CA ARG A 16 26.94 11.36 -10.08
C ARG A 16 25.73 12.27 -10.32
N HIS A 17 24.52 11.86 -9.91
CA HIS A 17 23.30 12.65 -10.10
C HIS A 17 22.90 13.51 -8.89
N MET A 18 23.47 13.26 -7.70
CA MET A 18 23.29 14.13 -6.52
C MET A 18 24.16 15.42 -6.53
N MET A 19 25.16 15.53 -7.43
CA MET A 19 26.01 16.74 -7.52
C MET A 19 25.51 17.82 -8.49
N LEU A 20 24.34 17.64 -9.13
CA LEU A 20 23.72 18.66 -9.98
C LEU A 20 22.60 19.47 -9.29
N ALA A 21 22.28 19.16 -8.03
CA ALA A 21 21.35 19.93 -7.20
C ALA A 21 22.03 21.00 -6.31
N GLY A 22 23.34 21.25 -6.49
CA GLY A 22 24.16 22.05 -5.59
C GLY A 22 24.49 23.50 -6.00
N THR A 23 23.90 24.07 -7.06
CA THR A 23 24.29 25.42 -7.55
C THR A 23 23.13 26.36 -7.90
N ALA A 24 22.01 26.30 -7.16
CA ALA A 24 20.92 27.27 -7.29
C ALA A 24 20.42 27.89 -5.96
N LEU A 25 21.25 27.94 -4.91
CA LEU A 25 21.01 28.75 -3.72
C LEU A 25 22.13 29.79 -3.57
N ASN A 26 22.01 30.92 -4.25
CA ASN A 26 22.76 32.14 -3.92
C ASN A 26 22.07 33.37 -4.54
N PHE A 27 20.84 33.66 -4.13
CA PHE A 27 20.27 35.02 -4.20
C PHE A 27 19.22 35.19 -3.09
N VAL A 28 19.67 35.35 -1.85
CA VAL A 28 18.87 36.01 -0.81
C VAL A 28 19.41 37.43 -0.72
N THR A 29 18.76 38.38 -1.39
CA THR A 29 18.95 39.80 -1.14
C THR A 29 18.14 40.21 0.09
N PRO A 30 18.70 40.98 1.04
CA PRO A 30 17.91 41.50 2.16
C PRO A 30 16.96 42.59 1.64
N VAL A 31 15.65 42.35 1.75
CA VAL A 31 14.64 43.40 1.53
C VAL A 31 14.64 44.28 2.79
N ALA A 32 14.95 45.57 2.59
CA ALA A 32 14.91 46.58 3.63
C ALA A 32 13.48 46.78 4.14
N ALA A 33 13.34 46.81 5.47
CA ALA A 33 12.10 47.13 6.16
C ALA A 33 11.57 48.50 5.72
N VAL A 34 10.37 48.52 5.16
CA VAL A 34 9.58 49.74 4.99
C VAL A 34 8.59 49.76 6.14
N ALA A 35 8.80 50.66 7.10
CA ALA A 35 7.82 50.96 8.12
C ALA A 35 6.59 51.59 7.44
N GLN A 36 5.43 50.95 7.58
CA GLN A 36 4.14 51.57 7.29
C GLN A 36 3.32 51.72 8.55
N ASP A 37 2.75 52.92 8.60
CA ASP A 37 2.07 53.60 9.69
C ASP A 37 0.80 52.86 10.13
N GLN A 38 0.48 52.97 11.43
CA GLN A 38 -0.73 52.43 12.00
C GLN A 38 -1.94 53.21 11.49
N THR A 39 -2.85 52.53 10.78
CA THR A 39 -4.26 52.94 10.69
C THR A 39 -5.14 51.86 11.28
N THR A 40 -5.49 52.02 12.56
CA THR A 40 -6.65 51.40 13.20
C THR A 40 -7.93 51.99 12.62
N ALA A 41 -8.62 51.24 11.76
CA ALA A 41 -10.04 51.44 11.46
C ALA A 41 -10.61 50.25 10.65
N ALA A 42 -11.17 49.25 11.33
CA ALA A 42 -12.21 48.37 10.81
C ALA A 42 -12.97 47.78 12.00
N ASP A 43 -13.95 48.53 12.48
CA ASP A 43 -14.85 48.19 13.59
C ASP A 43 -16.24 47.82 13.04
N ASP A 44 -16.93 46.92 13.76
CA ASP A 44 -18.39 46.73 13.78
C ASP A 44 -19.18 46.32 12.50
N MET A 45 -19.17 45.03 12.15
CA MET A 45 -20.39 44.41 11.58
C MET A 45 -21.28 43.95 12.73
N ARG A 46 -22.45 44.58 12.88
CA ARG A 46 -23.46 44.22 13.87
C ARG A 46 -24.40 43.17 13.30
N HIS A 47 -24.64 42.11 14.06
CA HIS A 47 -25.53 41.01 13.72
C HIS A 47 -26.74 41.02 14.65
N ASP A 48 -27.88 40.52 14.17
CA ASP A 48 -29.06 40.30 15.00
C ASP A 48 -28.90 38.95 15.69
N PHE A 49 -28.69 38.98 17.00
CA PHE A 49 -28.64 37.77 17.82
C PHE A 49 -29.98 37.53 18.51
N ASP A 50 -30.43 36.28 18.51
CA ASP A 50 -31.56 35.77 19.30
C ASP A 50 -31.22 34.36 19.79
N ILE A 51 -30.61 34.29 20.97
CA ILE A 51 -30.08 33.08 21.58
C ILE A 51 -30.65 32.96 22.98
N ALA A 52 -31.52 31.97 23.18
CA ALA A 52 -32.07 31.66 24.50
C ALA A 52 -31.03 30.99 25.42
N ALA A 53 -31.23 31.08 26.74
CA ALA A 53 -30.37 30.42 27.72
C ALA A 53 -30.46 28.88 27.61
N GLN A 54 -29.39 28.26 27.14
CA GLN A 54 -29.31 26.83 26.83
C GLN A 54 -27.95 26.25 27.22
N THR A 55 -27.65 25.00 26.86
CA THR A 55 -26.29 24.45 27.05
C THR A 55 -25.27 25.37 26.38
N LEU A 56 -24.12 25.59 27.01
CA LEU A 56 -23.14 26.54 26.48
C LEU A 56 -22.67 26.12 25.09
N ARG A 57 -22.51 24.80 24.86
CA ARG A 57 -22.22 24.22 23.54
C ARG A 57 -23.28 24.59 22.49
N GLY A 58 -24.57 24.44 22.80
CA GLY A 58 -25.66 24.81 21.89
C GLY A 58 -25.69 26.31 21.58
N ALA A 59 -25.43 27.14 22.59
CA ALA A 59 -25.41 28.59 22.45
C ALA A 59 -24.22 29.09 21.62
N LEU A 60 -23.01 28.52 21.80
CA LEU A 60 -21.84 28.84 20.99
C LEU A 60 -22.05 28.46 19.52
N ARG A 61 -22.76 27.35 19.24
CA ARG A 61 -23.19 26.99 17.87
C ARG A 61 -24.12 28.04 17.27
N GLN A 62 -25.08 28.56 18.03
CA GLN A 62 -25.95 29.63 17.53
C GLN A 62 -25.22 30.95 17.31
N VAL A 63 -24.19 31.27 18.12
CA VAL A 63 -23.31 32.42 17.85
C VAL A 63 -22.54 32.23 16.55
N MET A 64 -22.00 31.03 16.31
CA MET A 64 -21.29 30.75 15.05
C MET A 64 -22.20 30.98 13.84
N GLN A 65 -23.46 30.54 13.94
CA GLN A 65 -24.46 30.68 12.88
C GLN A 65 -24.93 32.13 12.68
N GLN A 66 -25.36 32.82 13.75
CA GLN A 66 -25.94 34.16 13.66
C GLN A 66 -24.87 35.26 13.45
N GLY A 67 -23.68 35.03 14.01
CA GLY A 67 -22.54 35.95 13.91
C GLY A 67 -21.64 35.72 12.70
N ASN A 68 -21.85 34.64 11.94
CA ASN A 68 -20.98 34.23 10.82
C ASN A 68 -19.49 34.19 11.21
N ILE A 69 -19.20 33.59 12.37
CA ILE A 69 -17.85 33.45 12.91
C ILE A 69 -17.58 32.00 13.31
N GLN A 70 -16.32 31.59 13.30
CA GLN A 70 -15.91 30.31 13.88
C GLN A 70 -15.59 30.49 15.37
N VAL A 71 -16.13 29.61 16.21
CA VAL A 71 -15.85 29.60 17.66
C VAL A 71 -15.21 28.27 18.03
N GLY A 72 -13.92 28.28 18.35
CA GLY A 72 -13.24 27.14 18.93
C GLY A 72 -13.48 27.06 20.44
N PHE A 73 -13.70 25.88 20.99
CA PHE A 73 -13.80 25.67 22.43
C PHE A 73 -13.47 24.22 22.79
N GLU A 74 -13.02 24.00 24.02
CA GLU A 74 -12.78 22.68 24.55
C GLU A 74 -14.07 22.06 25.09
N ALA A 75 -14.35 20.81 24.70
CA ALA A 75 -15.60 20.12 25.03
C ALA A 75 -15.82 20.00 26.54
N SER A 76 -14.78 19.60 27.28
CA SER A 76 -14.81 19.47 28.74
C SER A 76 -15.00 20.81 29.47
N GLU A 77 -14.54 21.92 28.88
CA GLU A 77 -14.65 23.25 29.47
C GLU A 77 -16.07 23.83 29.36
N VAL A 78 -16.81 23.46 28.32
CA VAL A 78 -18.18 23.92 28.08
C VAL A 78 -19.25 22.95 28.55
N ASP A 79 -18.89 21.68 28.80
CA ASP A 79 -19.84 20.64 29.25
C ASP A 79 -20.39 20.94 30.66
N GLY A 80 -21.68 20.67 30.83
CA GLY A 80 -22.42 21.01 32.05
C GLY A 80 -22.66 22.50 32.29
N LYS A 81 -22.11 23.40 31.46
CA LYS A 81 -22.29 24.86 31.59
C LYS A 81 -23.49 25.34 30.79
N ARG A 82 -24.15 26.40 31.27
CA ARG A 82 -25.25 27.06 30.58
C ARG A 82 -24.87 28.48 30.19
N SER A 83 -25.29 28.89 29.01
CA SER A 83 -25.17 30.26 28.51
C SER A 83 -26.22 31.17 29.14
N ALA A 84 -25.91 32.46 29.20
CA ALA A 84 -26.93 33.49 29.35
C ALA A 84 -27.66 33.74 28.01
N SER A 85 -28.88 34.26 28.08
CA SER A 85 -29.61 34.66 26.86
C SER A 85 -29.01 35.93 26.25
N VAL A 86 -28.89 35.96 24.93
CA VAL A 86 -28.42 37.13 24.17
C VAL A 86 -29.47 37.46 23.12
N SER A 87 -29.97 38.70 23.15
CA SER A 87 -30.95 39.17 22.18
C SER A 87 -30.70 40.64 21.82
N GLY A 88 -30.69 40.95 20.52
CA GLY A 88 -30.54 42.30 19.98
C GLY A 88 -29.44 42.44 18.92
N ASN A 89 -29.40 43.64 18.33
CA ASN A 89 -28.41 44.01 17.31
C ASN A 89 -27.09 44.44 17.98
N MET A 90 -26.07 43.60 17.90
CA MET A 90 -24.76 43.83 18.52
C MET A 90 -23.61 43.21 17.71
N ASP A 91 -22.38 43.61 17.98
CA ASP A 91 -21.22 42.98 17.41
C ASP A 91 -20.96 41.61 18.08
N VAL A 92 -20.22 40.75 17.39
CA VAL A 92 -19.93 39.38 17.82
C VAL A 92 -19.22 39.34 19.18
N ASN A 93 -18.35 40.30 19.48
CA ASN A 93 -17.60 40.33 20.73
C ASN A 93 -18.54 40.64 21.91
N SER A 94 -19.46 41.59 21.73
CA SER A 94 -20.51 41.88 22.70
C SER A 94 -21.44 40.68 22.93
N ALA A 95 -21.81 39.96 21.86
CA ALA A 95 -22.64 38.75 21.96
C ALA A 95 -21.93 37.63 22.73
N LEU A 96 -20.65 37.35 22.44
CA LEU A 96 -19.86 36.36 23.17
C LEU A 96 -19.62 36.76 24.62
N SER A 97 -19.32 38.03 24.90
CA SER A 97 -19.18 38.55 26.27
C SER A 97 -20.45 38.32 27.08
N ALA A 98 -21.61 38.61 26.49
CA ALA A 98 -22.90 38.42 27.16
C ALA A 98 -23.22 36.92 27.36
N LEU A 99 -22.92 36.09 26.37
CA LEU A 99 -23.22 34.66 26.39
C LEU A 99 -22.36 33.87 27.38
N LEU A 100 -21.09 34.25 27.52
CA LEU A 100 -20.13 33.62 28.43
C LEU A 100 -20.21 34.16 29.86
N ALA A 101 -21.00 35.21 30.11
CA ALA A 101 -21.13 35.80 31.43
C ALA A 101 -21.60 34.75 32.46
N GLY A 102 -20.83 34.59 33.55
CA GLY A 102 -21.14 33.64 34.62
C GLY A 102 -20.71 32.19 34.36
N THR A 103 -20.09 31.89 33.22
CA THR A 103 -19.61 30.52 32.88
C THR A 103 -18.18 30.24 33.38
N GLY A 104 -17.46 31.26 33.86
CA GLY A 104 -16.04 31.18 34.18
C GLY A 104 -15.12 31.13 32.96
N LEU A 105 -15.68 31.41 31.78
CA LEU A 105 -14.97 31.43 30.50
C LEU A 105 -15.00 32.84 29.90
N THR A 106 -14.01 33.17 29.09
CA THR A 106 -13.91 34.37 28.27
C THR A 106 -13.56 33.95 26.84
N TYR A 107 -13.48 34.90 25.90
CA TYR A 107 -13.01 34.62 24.54
C TYR A 107 -11.73 35.39 24.24
N ARG A 108 -10.89 34.83 23.37
CA ARG A 108 -9.78 35.53 22.73
C ARG A 108 -10.01 35.55 21.22
N ARG A 109 -9.80 36.71 20.61
CA ARG A 109 -9.97 36.89 19.16
C ARG A 109 -8.70 36.44 18.44
N LEU A 110 -8.84 35.62 17.41
CA LEU A 110 -7.73 35.10 16.60
C LEU A 110 -7.59 35.91 15.31
N THR A 111 -8.70 36.12 14.60
CA THR A 111 -8.80 36.93 13.37
C THR A 111 -10.12 37.69 13.33
N ASN A 112 -10.43 38.34 12.20
CA ASN A 112 -11.68 39.09 12.02
C ASN A 112 -12.95 38.20 11.97
N GLY A 113 -12.81 36.88 11.77
CA GLY A 113 -13.94 35.92 11.70
C GLY A 113 -13.83 34.70 12.61
N SER A 114 -12.85 34.67 13.53
CA SER A 114 -12.59 33.50 14.39
C SER A 114 -12.23 33.90 15.82
N VAL A 115 -12.83 33.20 16.77
CA VAL A 115 -12.62 33.39 18.22
C VAL A 115 -12.47 32.03 18.91
N VAL A 116 -11.91 32.04 20.12
CA VAL A 116 -11.75 30.84 20.94
C VAL A 116 -12.20 31.10 22.37
N ILE A 117 -12.92 30.15 22.94
CA ILE A 117 -13.35 30.18 24.34
C ILE A 117 -12.24 29.62 25.21
N VAL A 118 -11.91 30.34 26.29
CA VAL A 118 -10.84 29.99 27.23
C VAL A 118 -11.30 30.28 28.66
N PRO A 119 -10.72 29.66 29.70
CA PRO A 119 -10.96 30.04 31.08
C PRO A 119 -10.66 31.53 31.34
N ALA A 120 -11.53 32.21 32.09
CA ALA A 120 -11.24 33.56 32.56
C ALA A 120 -10.11 33.47 33.60
N ALA A 121 -8.97 34.14 33.35
CA ALA A 121 -7.80 34.05 34.23
C ALA A 121 -8.15 34.45 35.67
N ALA A 122 -7.78 33.61 36.64
CA ALA A 122 -7.72 34.01 38.03
C ALA A 122 -6.42 34.81 38.24
N GLU A 123 -6.52 36.03 38.76
CA GLU A 123 -5.36 36.77 39.28
C GLU A 123 -4.83 36.03 40.53
N ASP A 124 -3.90 35.08 40.37
CA ASP A 124 -2.60 35.01 41.08
C ASP A 124 -1.78 33.72 40.76
N ASP A 125 -0.46 33.91 40.76
CA ASP A 125 0.68 32.96 40.84
C ASP A 125 0.94 31.88 39.76
N GLY A 126 1.78 32.25 38.77
CA GLY A 126 2.94 31.47 38.29
C GLY A 126 2.74 30.11 37.60
N THR A 127 1.54 29.57 37.53
CA THR A 127 1.28 28.25 36.96
C THR A 127 0.33 28.36 35.77
N VAL A 128 0.88 28.20 34.57
CA VAL A 128 0.10 28.06 33.34
C VAL A 128 -0.65 26.73 33.43
N GLN A 129 -1.94 26.78 33.73
CA GLN A 129 -2.85 25.65 33.53
C GLN A 129 -2.94 25.39 32.03
N LEU A 130 -2.47 24.22 31.62
CA LEU A 130 -2.36 23.78 30.24
C LEU A 130 -3.73 23.26 29.77
N PRO A 131 -4.31 23.80 28.70
CA PRO A 131 -5.56 23.27 28.13
C PRO A 131 -5.39 21.84 27.61
N THR A 132 -6.51 21.10 27.64
CA THR A 132 -6.61 19.69 27.26
C THR A 132 -6.41 19.46 25.77
N LEU A 133 -6.00 18.24 25.44
CA LEU A 133 -5.68 17.78 24.10
C LEU A 133 -6.97 17.49 23.32
N LYS A 134 -7.16 18.18 22.19
CA LYS A 134 -8.24 17.91 21.23
C LYS A 134 -7.97 16.59 20.48
N VAL A 135 -8.49 15.50 21.01
CA VAL A 135 -8.81 14.31 20.21
C VAL A 135 -10.27 14.44 19.83
N GLU A 136 -10.54 15.01 18.66
CA GLU A 136 -11.77 14.63 17.95
C GLU A 136 -11.71 13.13 17.78
N GLY A 137 -12.54 12.43 18.54
CA GLY A 137 -12.53 10.98 18.61
C GLY A 137 -12.50 10.40 17.21
N SER A 138 -11.62 9.41 17.04
CA SER A 138 -11.65 8.47 15.91
C SER A 138 -13.03 7.79 15.73
N GLY A 139 -13.98 8.01 16.65
CA GLY A 139 -15.37 7.60 16.60
C GLY A 139 -16.25 8.30 15.56
N GLY A 140 -15.76 9.32 14.85
CA GLY A 140 -16.39 9.70 13.58
C GLY A 140 -16.16 8.60 12.55
N THR A 141 -17.05 7.60 12.48
CA THR A 141 -16.99 6.59 11.41
C THR A 141 -16.90 7.33 10.07
N ALA A 142 -15.83 7.06 9.32
CA ALA A 142 -15.40 7.79 8.13
C ALA A 142 -16.38 7.72 6.93
N GLY A 143 -17.64 7.31 7.16
CA GLY A 143 -18.75 7.32 6.21
C GLY A 143 -19.79 8.43 6.43
N SER A 144 -19.67 9.29 7.45
CA SER A 144 -20.66 10.35 7.75
C SER A 144 -20.43 11.67 6.97
N GLY A 145 -19.53 11.71 5.98
CA GLY A 145 -19.12 12.93 5.26
C GLY A 145 -20.22 13.73 4.53
N GLY A 146 -21.51 13.35 4.63
CA GLY A 146 -22.66 14.15 4.20
C GLY A 146 -23.68 14.49 5.27
N THR A 147 -23.72 13.77 6.40
CA THR A 147 -24.76 13.92 7.44
C THR A 147 -24.29 14.72 8.66
N SER A 148 -23.03 15.14 8.70
CA SER A 148 -22.52 16.08 9.70
C SER A 148 -23.02 17.51 9.44
N GLY A 149 -23.44 18.21 10.50
CA GLY A 149 -23.99 19.57 10.41
C GLY A 149 -23.01 20.61 9.83
N ARG A 150 -23.53 21.81 9.54
CA ARG A 150 -22.75 22.98 9.07
C ARG A 150 -21.39 23.08 9.79
N GLY A 151 -20.29 22.95 9.03
CA GLY A 151 -18.93 23.17 9.52
C GLY A 151 -18.09 21.92 9.88
N ASN A 152 -18.66 20.71 9.90
CA ASN A 152 -17.92 19.48 10.22
C ASN A 152 -17.38 18.73 8.99
N GLY A 153 -17.00 19.47 7.95
CA GLY A 153 -16.57 18.92 6.66
C GLY A 153 -15.05 18.76 6.57
N VAL A 154 -14.65 17.57 6.12
CA VAL A 154 -13.28 17.14 5.76
C VAL A 154 -12.41 16.73 6.95
N ALA A 155 -12.12 15.43 7.00
CA ALA A 155 -11.10 14.85 7.86
C ALA A 155 -9.82 15.68 7.72
N SER A 156 -9.39 16.30 8.83
CA SER A 156 -8.16 17.10 8.85
C SER A 156 -7.03 16.30 8.21
N ARG A 157 -6.27 16.90 7.29
CA ARG A 157 -5.04 16.33 6.71
C ARG A 157 -4.08 15.82 7.80
N ASP A 158 -4.27 16.30 9.03
CA ASP A 158 -3.47 15.98 10.20
C ASP A 158 -4.00 14.79 11.02
N ALA A 159 -5.23 14.32 10.76
CA ALA A 159 -5.85 13.20 11.46
C ALA A 159 -5.00 11.92 11.48
N PRO A 160 -4.26 11.55 10.40
CA PRO A 160 -3.36 10.39 10.43
C PRO A 160 -2.22 10.44 11.45
N TYR A 161 -1.83 11.65 11.88
CA TYR A 161 -0.78 11.88 12.87
C TYR A 161 -1.31 11.95 14.30
N ARG A 162 -2.62 11.76 14.50
CA ARG A 162 -3.29 11.81 15.81
C ARG A 162 -4.00 10.50 16.18
N SER A 163 -4.00 9.50 15.30
CA SER A 163 -4.68 8.21 15.51
C SER A 163 -3.72 7.06 15.88
N ALA A 164 -4.19 6.15 16.75
CA ALA A 164 -3.54 4.86 17.04
C ALA A 164 -3.51 3.89 15.84
N ALA A 165 -4.32 4.18 14.81
CA ALA A 165 -4.43 3.37 13.61
C ALA A 165 -3.45 3.90 12.56
N SER A 166 -2.82 3.01 11.79
CA SER A 166 -2.10 3.41 10.57
C SER A 166 -3.08 3.81 9.49
N THR A 167 -3.28 5.12 9.39
CA THR A 167 -4.19 5.73 8.43
C THR A 167 -3.44 6.64 7.47
N ALA A 168 -4.06 6.93 6.34
CA ALA A 168 -3.63 7.96 5.40
C ALA A 168 -4.85 8.73 4.91
N HIS A 169 -4.68 10.01 4.62
CA HIS A 169 -5.72 10.86 4.04
C HIS A 169 -5.19 11.52 2.77
N ILE A 170 -6.00 11.50 1.72
CA ILE A 170 -5.71 12.09 0.41
C ILE A 170 -6.85 13.06 0.09
N SER A 171 -6.54 14.36 0.06
CA SER A 171 -7.51 15.40 -0.28
C SER A 171 -7.79 15.47 -1.79
N ALA A 172 -8.85 16.17 -2.20
CA ALA A 172 -9.12 16.43 -3.62
C ALA A 172 -7.93 17.07 -4.35
N GLU A 173 -7.20 17.99 -3.70
CA GLU A 173 -6.01 18.64 -4.25
C GLU A 173 -4.87 17.63 -4.45
N GLN A 174 -4.62 16.77 -3.46
CA GLN A 174 -3.61 15.72 -3.58
C GLN A 174 -3.98 14.70 -4.67
N ILE A 175 -5.26 14.37 -4.83
CA ILE A 175 -5.75 13.54 -5.95
C ILE A 175 -5.41 14.21 -7.30
N GLN A 176 -5.52 15.53 -7.43
CA GLN A 176 -5.14 16.23 -8.67
C GLN A 176 -3.64 16.25 -8.90
N GLN A 177 -2.85 16.54 -7.85
CA GLN A 177 -1.39 16.53 -7.90
C GLN A 177 -0.85 15.13 -8.25
N ASN A 178 -1.51 14.07 -7.75
CA ASN A 178 -1.13 12.69 -7.95
C ASN A 178 -1.91 11.98 -9.06
N ARG A 179 -2.69 12.71 -9.87
CA ARG A 179 -3.65 12.13 -10.81
C ARG A 179 -3.03 11.09 -11.76
N GLY A 180 -1.77 11.29 -12.15
CA GLY A 180 -1.06 10.42 -13.09
C GLY A 180 -1.83 10.18 -14.38
N THR A 181 -1.63 8.99 -14.96
CA THR A 181 -2.25 8.54 -16.22
C THR A 181 -3.32 7.49 -16.02
N SER A 182 -3.31 6.78 -14.88
CA SER A 182 -4.32 5.79 -14.50
C SER A 182 -5.05 6.23 -13.22
N PRO A 183 -6.33 5.84 -13.03
CA PRO A 183 -7.08 6.19 -11.83
C PRO A 183 -6.41 5.80 -10.51
N GLY A 184 -5.64 4.71 -10.44
CA GLY A 184 -4.94 4.30 -9.22
C GLY A 184 -3.69 5.10 -8.87
N ASP A 185 -3.20 5.98 -9.76
CA ASP A 185 -1.97 6.74 -9.52
C ASP A 185 -2.09 7.74 -8.34
N PHE A 186 -3.30 8.11 -7.92
CA PHE A 186 -3.48 9.00 -6.76
C PHE A 186 -2.93 8.40 -5.46
N LEU A 187 -2.79 7.07 -5.38
CA LEU A 187 -2.22 6.35 -4.24
C LEU A 187 -0.69 6.48 -4.13
N ARG A 188 -0.02 7.00 -5.16
CA ARG A 188 1.44 7.20 -5.14
C ARG A 188 1.84 8.08 -3.95
N GLY A 189 2.86 7.63 -3.23
CA GLY A 189 3.39 8.31 -2.05
C GLY A 189 2.70 7.95 -0.74
N VAL A 190 1.72 7.05 -0.73
CA VAL A 190 1.19 6.46 0.50
C VAL A 190 2.04 5.22 0.85
N PRO A 191 2.72 5.17 2.02
CA PRO A 191 3.56 4.03 2.38
C PRO A 191 2.77 2.72 2.43
N GLY A 192 3.31 1.62 1.89
CA GLY A 192 2.71 0.29 2.01
C GLY A 192 1.36 0.11 1.29
N VAL A 193 0.98 1.06 0.43
CA VAL A 193 -0.25 1.01 -0.38
C VAL A 193 0.11 1.12 -1.86
N LEU A 194 -0.36 0.15 -2.66
CA LEU A 194 -0.14 0.09 -4.10
C LEU A 194 -1.44 -0.23 -4.82
N ASN A 195 -1.51 0.08 -6.12
CA ASN A 195 -2.59 -0.40 -6.99
C ASN A 195 -2.03 -1.50 -7.90
N GLY A 196 -2.55 -2.72 -7.79
CA GLY A 196 -2.23 -3.82 -8.70
C GLY A 196 -2.88 -3.64 -10.08
N ASP A 197 -2.26 -4.22 -11.11
CA ASP A 197 -2.72 -4.19 -12.52
C ASP A 197 -3.16 -2.78 -13.02
N ASN A 198 -2.54 -1.71 -12.50
CA ASN A 198 -2.97 -0.31 -12.65
C ASN A 198 -3.01 0.21 -14.11
N ARG A 199 -2.33 -0.48 -15.03
CA ARG A 199 -2.26 -0.14 -16.46
C ARG A 199 -3.28 -0.87 -17.31
N ASN A 200 -4.18 -1.60 -16.66
CA ASN A 200 -5.18 -2.46 -17.27
C ASN A 200 -6.57 -2.11 -16.72
N SER A 201 -7.60 -2.10 -17.56
CA SER A 201 -9.01 -1.86 -17.19
C SER A 201 -9.42 -0.53 -16.54
N GLY A 202 -8.48 0.29 -16.04
CA GLY A 202 -8.79 1.55 -15.37
C GLY A 202 -9.48 1.40 -14.01
N ALA A 203 -9.37 0.22 -13.40
CA ALA A 203 -9.94 -0.08 -12.09
C ALA A 203 -8.90 0.05 -10.95
N LEU A 204 -9.41 0.09 -9.72
CA LEU A 204 -8.63 0.00 -8.49
C LEU A 204 -8.59 -1.46 -8.01
N ASP A 205 -7.38 -1.99 -7.79
CA ASP A 205 -7.07 -3.25 -7.12
C ASP A 205 -6.03 -2.97 -6.02
N VAL A 206 -6.50 -2.52 -4.86
CA VAL A 206 -5.61 -1.98 -3.83
C VAL A 206 -4.90 -3.10 -3.07
N ASN A 207 -3.58 -3.00 -2.98
CA ASN A 207 -2.74 -3.79 -2.09
C ASN A 207 -2.36 -2.97 -0.87
N ILE A 208 -2.57 -3.52 0.33
CA ILE A 208 -2.06 -2.95 1.58
C ILE A 208 -1.22 -4.01 2.28
N ARG A 209 0.08 -3.74 2.44
CA ARG A 209 1.02 -4.61 3.20
C ARG A 209 1.01 -6.08 2.74
N GLY A 210 0.83 -6.34 1.44
CA GLY A 210 0.77 -7.68 0.84
C GLY A 210 -0.61 -8.34 0.80
N MET A 211 -1.64 -7.67 1.35
CA MET A 211 -3.02 -8.10 1.24
C MET A 211 -3.68 -7.44 0.03
N GLN A 212 -4.19 -8.24 -0.91
CA GLN A 212 -4.82 -7.79 -2.16
C GLN A 212 -5.88 -8.79 -2.66
N GLY A 213 -6.84 -8.28 -3.46
CA GLY A 213 -7.84 -9.07 -4.17
C GLY A 213 -8.93 -9.67 -3.27
N MET A 214 -9.99 -10.19 -3.91
CA MET A 214 -11.02 -11.04 -3.27
C MET A 214 -11.58 -10.48 -1.95
N ASP A 215 -11.93 -9.18 -1.93
CA ASP A 215 -12.47 -8.45 -0.77
C ASP A 215 -11.51 -8.30 0.45
N ARG A 216 -10.19 -8.61 0.36
CA ARG A 216 -9.24 -8.39 1.48
C ARG A 216 -9.01 -6.92 1.82
N VAL A 217 -9.00 -6.07 0.80
CA VAL A 217 -8.91 -4.61 0.91
C VAL A 217 -10.09 -3.99 0.16
N PRO A 218 -11.28 -3.91 0.78
CA PRO A 218 -12.44 -3.32 0.12
C PRO A 218 -12.27 -1.81 -0.07
N VAL A 219 -12.72 -1.33 -1.24
CA VAL A 219 -12.91 0.10 -1.50
C VAL A 219 -14.38 0.45 -1.30
N VAL A 220 -14.66 1.25 -0.28
CA VAL A 220 -15.98 1.71 0.13
C VAL A 220 -16.21 3.11 -0.42
N ILE A 221 -17.27 3.30 -1.22
CA ILE A 221 -17.63 4.60 -1.81
C ILE A 221 -18.95 5.04 -1.20
N ASP A 222 -18.95 6.15 -0.44
CA ASP A 222 -20.13 6.63 0.30
C ASP A 222 -20.83 5.52 1.13
N GLY A 223 -20.05 4.59 1.68
CA GLY A 223 -20.57 3.48 2.47
C GLY A 223 -21.07 2.27 1.66
N SER A 224 -20.93 2.27 0.34
CA SER A 224 -21.30 1.18 -0.57
C SER A 224 -20.10 0.37 -1.08
N LEU A 225 -20.32 -0.88 -1.46
CA LEU A 225 -19.32 -1.74 -2.09
C LEU A 225 -19.68 -2.00 -3.55
N GLN A 226 -18.68 -1.93 -4.43
CA GLN A 226 -18.84 -2.19 -5.86
C GLN A 226 -17.83 -3.19 -6.44
N GLN A 227 -16.86 -3.63 -5.61
CA GLN A 227 -15.77 -4.47 -6.06
C GLN A 227 -16.29 -5.77 -6.69
N SER A 228 -15.70 -6.11 -7.83
CA SER A 228 -15.81 -7.43 -8.48
C SER A 228 -14.41 -8.04 -8.63
N THR A 229 -14.31 -9.36 -8.78
CA THR A 229 -13.03 -10.03 -9.03
C THR A 229 -13.05 -10.67 -10.40
N VAL A 230 -12.00 -10.45 -11.19
CA VAL A 230 -11.84 -11.03 -12.53
C VAL A 230 -10.63 -11.96 -12.57
N TYR A 231 -10.74 -13.00 -13.39
CA TYR A 231 -9.63 -13.89 -13.67
C TYR A 231 -8.70 -13.29 -14.74
N ARG A 232 -7.39 -13.34 -14.50
CA ARG A 232 -6.34 -12.79 -15.40
C ARG A 232 -5.52 -13.91 -16.05
N GLY A 233 -6.14 -15.06 -16.27
CA GLY A 233 -5.46 -16.24 -16.80
C GLY A 233 -4.40 -16.76 -15.83
N TYR A 234 -3.29 -17.23 -16.39
CA TYR A 234 -2.16 -17.68 -15.59
C TYR A 234 -1.46 -16.56 -14.83
N SER A 235 -1.82 -15.28 -14.98
CA SER A 235 -1.23 -14.21 -14.17
C SER A 235 -2.05 -13.86 -12.93
N GLY A 236 -3.04 -14.69 -12.57
CA GLY A 236 -3.75 -14.58 -11.31
C GLY A 236 -5.13 -13.95 -11.43
N VAL A 237 -5.45 -13.04 -10.50
CA VAL A 237 -6.76 -12.39 -10.39
C VAL A 237 -6.58 -10.92 -10.04
N ALA A 238 -7.54 -10.08 -10.43
CA ALA A 238 -7.54 -8.67 -10.08
C ALA A 238 -8.90 -8.24 -9.49
N GLY A 239 -8.87 -7.47 -8.42
CA GLY A 239 -10.03 -6.73 -7.94
C GLY A 239 -10.38 -5.57 -8.89
N ARG A 240 -11.66 -5.25 -9.02
CA ARG A 240 -12.15 -4.14 -9.84
C ARG A 240 -13.14 -3.28 -9.11
N THR A 241 -12.69 -2.10 -8.76
CA THR A 241 -13.49 -0.97 -8.27
C THR A 241 -13.28 0.20 -9.21
N TYR A 242 -14.35 0.73 -9.80
CA TYR A 242 -14.28 1.83 -10.76
C TYR A 242 -14.67 3.17 -10.14
N LEU A 243 -13.77 4.14 -10.18
CA LEU A 243 -13.98 5.45 -9.57
C LEU A 243 -13.37 6.52 -10.46
N ASP A 244 -14.15 7.55 -10.82
CA ASP A 244 -13.60 8.72 -11.50
C ASP A 244 -13.02 9.70 -10.46
N PRO A 245 -11.71 10.00 -10.50
CA PRO A 245 -11.08 10.90 -9.53
C PRO A 245 -11.67 12.31 -9.48
N ASP A 246 -12.38 12.78 -10.53
CA ASP A 246 -13.01 14.11 -10.51
C ASP A 246 -14.30 14.18 -9.71
N LEU A 247 -14.92 13.03 -9.39
CA LEU A 247 -16.11 12.93 -8.56
C LEU A 247 -15.80 12.63 -7.09
N VAL A 248 -14.52 12.53 -6.74
CA VAL A 248 -14.03 12.26 -5.37
C VAL A 248 -13.67 13.57 -4.67
N GLY A 249 -14.20 13.76 -3.46
CA GLY A 249 -13.81 14.86 -2.57
C GLY A 249 -12.64 14.50 -1.65
N SER A 250 -12.60 13.24 -1.16
CA SER A 250 -11.52 12.78 -0.30
C SER A 250 -11.38 11.27 -0.29
N ILE A 251 -10.18 10.77 -0.01
CA ILE A 251 -9.92 9.36 0.26
C ILE A 251 -9.25 9.21 1.62
N THR A 252 -9.74 8.26 2.42
CA THR A 252 -9.13 7.86 3.68
C THR A 252 -8.82 6.38 3.65
N ILE A 253 -7.59 6.01 4.00
CA ILE A 253 -7.12 4.62 4.03
C ILE A 253 -6.85 4.25 5.47
N GLU A 254 -7.40 3.14 5.94
CA GLU A 254 -7.05 2.52 7.22
C GLU A 254 -6.37 1.18 6.92
N LYS A 255 -5.15 0.99 7.42
CA LYS A 255 -4.35 -0.22 7.19
C LYS A 255 -4.58 -1.23 8.30
N GLY A 256 -4.78 -2.49 7.92
CA GLY A 256 -5.16 -3.58 8.84
C GLY A 256 -6.65 -3.59 9.22
N PRO A 257 -7.08 -4.59 10.02
CA PRO A 257 -8.48 -4.76 10.41
C PRO A 257 -9.10 -3.52 11.06
N SER A 258 -10.30 -3.12 10.61
CA SER A 258 -10.99 -1.90 11.10
C SER A 258 -12.13 -2.21 12.08
N ALA A 259 -12.23 -1.42 13.15
CA ALA A 259 -13.33 -1.47 14.11
C ALA A 259 -14.62 -0.83 13.57
N ALA A 260 -14.52 0.02 12.53
CA ALA A 260 -15.67 0.75 11.99
C ALA A 260 -16.73 -0.18 11.38
N ALA A 261 -17.98 0.30 11.31
CA ALA A 261 -19.14 -0.47 10.86
C ALA A 261 -19.04 -0.98 9.40
N ASP A 262 -18.27 -0.30 8.56
CA ASP A 262 -18.01 -0.64 7.15
C ASP A 262 -16.77 -1.53 6.95
N GLY A 263 -16.04 -1.87 8.03
CA GLY A 263 -14.81 -2.68 7.98
C GLY A 263 -15.03 -4.19 8.04
N VAL A 264 -16.22 -4.70 7.72
CA VAL A 264 -16.51 -6.14 7.78
C VAL A 264 -15.74 -6.88 6.68
N GLY A 265 -15.05 -7.97 7.04
CA GLY A 265 -14.28 -8.79 6.10
C GLY A 265 -12.93 -8.20 5.65
N ALA A 266 -12.63 -6.95 6.01
CA ALA A 266 -11.42 -6.25 5.61
C ALA A 266 -10.20 -6.69 6.44
N THR A 267 -9.43 -7.65 5.94
CA THR A 267 -8.25 -8.20 6.62
C THR A 267 -6.98 -7.37 6.37
N GLY A 268 -6.83 -6.78 5.17
CA GLY A 268 -5.69 -5.94 4.81
C GLY A 268 -5.85 -4.46 5.16
N GLY A 269 -7.09 -3.99 5.29
CA GLY A 269 -7.41 -2.57 5.47
C GLY A 269 -8.64 -2.16 4.67
N VAL A 270 -9.07 -0.91 4.81
CA VAL A 270 -10.23 -0.34 4.10
C VAL A 270 -9.82 0.95 3.43
N VAL A 271 -10.21 1.12 2.17
CA VAL A 271 -10.11 2.39 1.45
C VAL A 271 -11.49 3.02 1.39
N ARG A 272 -11.65 4.24 1.90
CA ARG A 272 -12.92 4.97 1.94
C ARG A 272 -12.84 6.18 1.02
N ALA A 273 -13.67 6.21 0.00
CA ALA A 273 -13.82 7.35 -0.89
C ALA A 273 -15.15 8.07 -0.61
N ASN A 274 -15.06 9.37 -0.36
CA ASN A 274 -16.23 10.24 -0.26
C ASN A 274 -16.39 11.02 -1.56
N THR A 275 -17.60 11.00 -2.13
CA THR A 275 -17.89 11.78 -3.34
C THR A 275 -18.08 13.25 -3.02
N LEU A 276 -18.07 14.09 -4.06
CA LEU A 276 -18.31 15.53 -3.93
C LEU A 276 -19.59 15.83 -3.13
N SER A 277 -19.47 16.82 -2.25
CA SER A 277 -20.53 17.38 -1.44
C SER A 277 -20.78 18.84 -1.81
N ALA A 278 -21.84 19.44 -1.25
CA ALA A 278 -22.06 20.87 -1.44
C ALA A 278 -20.94 21.73 -0.82
N ASN A 279 -20.22 21.23 0.20
CA ASN A 279 -19.09 21.91 0.83
C ASN A 279 -17.89 22.05 -0.11
N ASP A 280 -17.73 21.10 -1.03
CA ASP A 280 -16.64 21.12 -2.02
C ASP A 280 -16.92 22.08 -3.19
N LEU A 281 -18.17 22.53 -3.34
CA LEU A 281 -18.66 23.22 -4.55
C LEU A 281 -19.30 24.58 -4.28
N VAL A 282 -19.70 24.91 -3.04
CA VAL A 282 -20.35 26.18 -2.67
C VAL A 282 -19.59 26.85 -1.52
N ALA A 283 -19.26 28.13 -1.66
CA ALA A 283 -18.66 28.91 -0.57
C ALA A 283 -19.62 29.05 0.62
N GLU A 284 -19.10 29.31 1.82
CA GLU A 284 -19.92 29.44 3.04
C GLU A 284 -20.98 30.53 2.93
N ASP A 285 -20.69 31.64 2.25
CA ASP A 285 -21.56 32.80 2.07
C ASP A 285 -22.42 32.74 0.77
N LYS A 286 -22.46 31.58 0.12
CA LYS A 286 -23.19 31.36 -1.14
C LYS A 286 -24.15 30.18 -1.02
N ASN A 287 -25.19 30.23 -1.84
CA ASN A 287 -26.22 29.18 -1.92
C ASN A 287 -26.13 28.36 -3.21
N PHE A 288 -25.28 28.77 -4.16
CA PHE A 288 -25.11 28.07 -5.43
C PHE A 288 -23.65 28.13 -5.85
N GLY A 289 -23.15 27.02 -6.38
CA GLY A 289 -21.82 26.93 -6.94
C GLY A 289 -21.74 25.96 -8.10
N ILE A 290 -20.80 26.24 -9.00
CA ILE A 290 -20.51 25.43 -10.18
C ILE A 290 -19.00 25.34 -10.36
N ARG A 291 -18.51 24.14 -10.63
CA ARG A 291 -17.12 23.84 -10.98
C ARG A 291 -17.10 23.17 -12.34
N PHE A 292 -16.26 23.67 -13.24
CA PHE A 292 -15.93 22.97 -14.47
C PHE A 292 -14.43 22.70 -14.51
N LYS A 293 -14.07 21.53 -15.03
CA LYS A 293 -12.70 21.15 -15.30
C LYS A 293 -12.59 20.69 -16.73
N ALA A 294 -11.53 21.10 -17.39
CA ALA A 294 -11.12 20.58 -18.68
C ALA A 294 -9.64 20.26 -18.60
N GLY A 295 -9.23 19.09 -19.07
CA GLY A 295 -7.83 18.71 -19.09
C GLY A 295 -7.49 17.95 -20.35
N MET A 296 -6.22 18.04 -20.73
CA MET A 296 -5.64 17.39 -21.89
C MET A 296 -4.37 16.65 -21.48
N GLN A 297 -4.07 15.55 -22.14
CA GLN A 297 -2.88 14.74 -21.90
C GLN A 297 -2.25 14.24 -23.20
N GLY A 298 -0.92 14.25 -23.25
CA GLY A 298 -0.12 13.75 -24.37
C GLY A 298 0.23 12.27 -24.24
N ASN A 299 1.20 11.82 -25.03
CA ASN A 299 1.73 10.45 -25.03
C ASN A 299 0.66 9.37 -25.30
N ASN A 300 -0.34 9.66 -26.14
CA ASN A 300 -1.35 8.67 -26.52
C ASN A 300 -1.86 8.88 -27.95
N VAL A 301 -2.34 7.81 -28.57
CA VAL A 301 -2.91 7.78 -29.92
C VAL A 301 -4.22 7.01 -29.93
N ASP A 302 -5.09 7.31 -30.90
CA ASP A 302 -6.31 6.54 -31.11
C ASP A 302 -6.01 5.05 -31.30
N ILE A 303 -6.92 4.21 -30.81
CA ILE A 303 -6.76 2.76 -30.90
C ILE A 303 -6.68 2.29 -32.36
N PRO A 304 -5.78 1.37 -32.70
CA PRO A 304 -5.73 0.78 -34.03
C PRO A 304 -6.86 -0.24 -34.23
N ALA A 305 -6.94 -0.82 -35.42
CA ALA A 305 -7.90 -1.87 -35.70
C ALA A 305 -7.69 -3.09 -34.79
N VAL A 306 -8.78 -3.75 -34.39
CA VAL A 306 -8.75 -5.00 -33.61
C VAL A 306 -7.87 -6.03 -34.33
N GLY A 307 -6.99 -6.67 -33.55
CA GLY A 307 -6.04 -7.66 -34.04
C GLY A 307 -4.75 -7.09 -34.62
N THR A 308 -4.55 -5.76 -34.61
CA THR A 308 -3.25 -5.14 -34.92
C THR A 308 -2.19 -5.70 -33.97
N LEU A 309 -1.05 -6.11 -34.52
CA LEU A 309 0.06 -6.70 -33.76
C LEU A 309 0.98 -5.61 -33.22
N GLY A 310 1.41 -5.79 -31.98
CA GLY A 310 2.59 -5.14 -31.39
C GLY A 310 3.76 -6.11 -31.35
N THR A 311 4.80 -5.79 -30.58
CA THR A 311 5.95 -6.63 -30.24
C THR A 311 6.87 -6.94 -31.43
N GLY A 312 7.58 -5.93 -31.95
CA GLY A 312 8.64 -6.11 -32.98
C GLY A 312 8.20 -6.63 -34.36
N ASN A 313 6.97 -7.14 -34.47
CA ASN A 313 6.26 -7.50 -35.69
C ASN A 313 5.22 -6.43 -36.09
N GLY A 314 5.07 -5.38 -35.27
CA GLY A 314 4.25 -4.21 -35.59
C GLY A 314 4.87 -3.38 -36.72
N SER A 315 4.05 -2.54 -37.36
CA SER A 315 4.54 -1.55 -38.33
C SER A 315 5.36 -0.46 -37.63
N ASP A 316 6.20 0.26 -38.40
CA ASP A 316 6.94 1.45 -37.90
C ASP A 316 6.00 2.48 -37.22
N GLU A 317 4.71 2.48 -37.57
CA GLU A 317 3.68 3.32 -36.96
C GLU A 317 3.49 3.05 -35.46
N ARG A 318 3.80 1.86 -34.95
CA ARG A 318 3.72 1.53 -33.50
C ARG A 318 4.81 2.22 -32.67
N TYR A 319 5.79 2.83 -33.32
CA TYR A 319 6.84 3.65 -32.70
C TYR A 319 6.66 5.13 -33.01
N ALA A 320 5.61 5.51 -33.73
CA ALA A 320 5.30 6.90 -34.08
C ALA A 320 4.66 7.62 -32.88
N ARG A 321 5.46 7.80 -31.83
CA ARG A 321 5.05 8.52 -30.62
C ARG A 321 4.72 9.98 -30.95
N PRO A 322 3.58 10.52 -30.48
CA PRO A 322 3.22 11.92 -30.67
C PRO A 322 4.25 12.87 -30.02
N ASP A 323 4.35 14.08 -30.56
CA ASP A 323 5.18 15.12 -29.94
C ASP A 323 4.62 15.49 -28.55
N MET A 324 5.47 16.06 -27.69
CA MET A 324 5.13 16.33 -26.28
C MET A 324 3.84 17.18 -26.10
N LEU A 325 3.52 18.04 -27.08
CA LEU A 325 2.36 18.93 -27.05
C LEU A 325 1.18 18.44 -27.91
N ASP A 326 1.28 17.24 -28.50
CA ASP A 326 0.16 16.57 -29.15
C ASP A 326 -0.72 15.90 -28.09
N LEU A 327 -1.65 16.70 -27.55
CA LEU A 327 -2.52 16.29 -26.44
C LEU A 327 -3.82 15.65 -26.96
N ASN A 328 -3.74 14.37 -27.29
CA ASN A 328 -4.85 13.60 -27.87
C ASN A 328 -5.89 13.10 -26.85
N GLY A 329 -5.48 12.96 -25.58
CA GLY A 329 -6.37 12.53 -24.50
C GLY A 329 -7.01 13.74 -23.82
N TYR A 330 -8.25 13.58 -23.36
CA TYR A 330 -8.96 14.64 -22.65
C TYR A 330 -9.77 14.15 -21.45
N ASN A 331 -10.03 15.05 -20.53
CA ASN A 331 -11.02 14.89 -19.48
C ASN A 331 -11.83 16.19 -19.34
N PHE A 332 -13.12 16.03 -19.08
CA PHE A 332 -14.02 17.13 -18.83
C PHE A 332 -14.95 16.75 -17.68
N SER A 333 -15.12 17.63 -16.70
CA SER A 333 -16.15 17.47 -15.69
C SER A 333 -16.86 18.78 -15.40
N ILE A 334 -18.15 18.68 -15.11
CA ILE A 334 -18.96 19.79 -14.60
C ILE A 334 -19.70 19.30 -13.36
N ALA A 335 -19.59 20.05 -12.28
CA ALA A 335 -20.24 19.78 -11.01
C ALA A 335 -20.97 21.05 -10.55
N THR A 336 -22.21 20.91 -10.12
CA THR A 336 -23.04 21.99 -9.62
C THR A 336 -23.57 21.61 -8.25
N ALA A 337 -23.70 22.59 -7.38
CA ALA A 337 -24.34 22.42 -6.10
C ALA A 337 -25.24 23.60 -5.75
N TYR A 338 -26.32 23.29 -5.06
CA TYR A 338 -27.19 24.26 -4.41
C TYR A 338 -27.24 23.92 -2.91
N ARG A 339 -27.04 24.92 -2.06
CA ARG A 339 -27.02 24.79 -0.60
C ARG A 339 -28.14 25.66 -0.02
N SER A 340 -28.88 25.10 0.93
CA SER A 340 -29.88 25.83 1.72
C SER A 340 -29.89 25.32 3.17
N ASP A 341 -30.71 25.94 4.03
CA ASP A 341 -30.87 25.47 5.41
C ASP A 341 -31.52 24.08 5.48
N ALA A 342 -32.47 23.79 4.58
CA ALA A 342 -33.28 22.57 4.61
C ALA A 342 -32.71 21.44 3.76
N PHE A 343 -31.97 21.74 2.70
CA PHE A 343 -31.36 20.72 1.84
C PHE A 343 -30.17 21.23 1.03
N ASP A 344 -29.30 20.30 0.67
CA ASP A 344 -28.24 20.45 -0.32
C ASP A 344 -28.54 19.55 -1.52
N LEU A 345 -28.21 20.02 -2.71
CA LEU A 345 -28.28 19.27 -3.95
C LEU A 345 -26.93 19.36 -4.66
N VAL A 346 -26.40 18.25 -5.12
CA VAL A 346 -25.18 18.14 -5.93
C VAL A 346 -25.49 17.34 -7.17
N GLY A 347 -25.05 17.83 -8.33
CA GLY A 347 -25.08 17.10 -9.59
C GLY A 347 -23.74 17.24 -10.30
N ALA A 348 -23.15 16.15 -10.74
CA ALA A 348 -21.90 16.19 -11.48
C ALA A 348 -21.88 15.17 -12.62
N VAL A 349 -21.20 15.51 -13.70
CA VAL A 349 -20.90 14.61 -14.82
C VAL A 349 -19.44 14.77 -15.22
N ALA A 350 -18.77 13.65 -15.48
CA ALA A 350 -17.41 13.58 -15.97
C ALA A 350 -17.33 12.69 -17.21
N ARG A 351 -16.53 13.09 -18.20
CA ARG A 351 -16.17 12.29 -19.37
C ARG A 351 -14.65 12.32 -19.50
N ARG A 352 -14.05 11.15 -19.67
CA ARG A 352 -12.61 11.01 -19.89
C ARG A 352 -12.38 10.08 -21.07
N LYS A 353 -11.52 10.47 -22.00
CA LYS A 353 -11.11 9.64 -23.12
C LYS A 353 -9.60 9.72 -23.30
N THR A 354 -8.95 8.58 -23.31
CA THR A 354 -7.50 8.43 -23.51
C THR A 354 -7.25 7.26 -24.45
N GLY A 355 -6.42 7.47 -25.45
CA GLY A 355 -6.01 6.43 -26.39
C GLY A 355 -4.98 5.46 -25.81
N ASN A 356 -4.38 4.63 -26.65
CA ASN A 356 -3.24 3.80 -26.25
C ASN A 356 -2.03 4.70 -25.99
N TYR A 357 -1.28 4.44 -24.92
CA TYR A 357 -0.06 5.19 -24.59
C TYR A 357 1.20 4.51 -25.11
N PHE A 358 2.33 5.23 -25.10
CA PHE A 358 3.65 4.68 -25.44
C PHE A 358 4.48 4.45 -24.18
N GLY A 359 5.25 3.36 -24.16
CA GLY A 359 6.23 3.07 -23.10
C GLY A 359 7.43 4.04 -23.13
N GLY A 360 8.26 4.00 -22.09
CA GLY A 360 9.48 4.82 -22.04
C GLY A 360 10.58 4.40 -23.03
N GLU A 361 11.48 5.32 -23.35
CA GLU A 361 12.58 5.13 -24.32
C GLU A 361 13.93 4.83 -23.68
N HIS A 362 14.03 4.88 -22.34
CA HIS A 362 15.29 4.78 -21.62
C HIS A 362 15.25 3.75 -20.50
N GLY A 363 16.39 3.17 -20.13
CA GLY A 363 16.49 2.13 -19.10
C GLY A 363 16.80 0.76 -19.68
N GLU A 364 16.71 -0.28 -18.87
CA GLU A 364 16.83 -1.66 -19.32
C GLU A 364 15.42 -2.22 -19.59
N VAL A 365 15.27 -3.00 -20.66
CA VAL A 365 14.08 -3.86 -20.85
C VAL A 365 14.45 -5.20 -20.25
N PRO A 366 13.80 -5.65 -19.17
CA PRO A 366 14.17 -6.90 -18.55
C PRO A 366 13.96 -8.05 -19.54
N ALA A 367 15.00 -8.87 -19.71
CA ALA A 367 15.01 -9.97 -20.67
C ALA A 367 13.92 -11.00 -20.29
N GLY A 368 12.91 -11.16 -21.16
CA GLY A 368 11.84 -12.15 -20.97
C GLY A 368 10.61 -11.68 -20.18
N SER A 369 10.66 -10.52 -19.50
CA SER A 369 9.52 -9.99 -18.71
C SER A 369 8.77 -8.82 -19.34
N SER A 370 9.23 -8.28 -20.47
CA SER A 370 8.36 -7.53 -21.36
C SER A 370 8.59 -7.91 -22.81
N ARG A 371 7.49 -8.00 -23.56
CA ARG A 371 7.48 -8.22 -25.01
C ARG A 371 7.42 -6.91 -25.81
N TYR A 372 7.24 -5.77 -25.14
CA TYR A 372 7.29 -4.44 -25.75
C TYR A 372 8.73 -3.92 -25.84
N GLN A 373 9.04 -3.23 -26.93
CA GLN A 373 10.30 -2.51 -27.09
C GLN A 373 10.22 -1.11 -26.47
N HIS A 374 11.38 -0.46 -26.35
CA HIS A 374 11.46 0.94 -25.96
C HIS A 374 10.63 1.83 -26.88
N GLY A 375 9.86 2.75 -26.29
CA GLY A 375 9.04 3.71 -27.04
C GLY A 375 7.93 3.09 -27.89
N GLU A 376 7.59 1.81 -27.69
CA GLU A 376 6.51 1.16 -28.43
C GLU A 376 5.13 1.54 -27.86
N GLU A 377 4.13 1.62 -28.73
CA GLU A 377 2.72 1.75 -28.35
C GLU A 377 2.26 0.52 -27.55
N VAL A 378 1.77 0.77 -26.34
CA VAL A 378 1.18 -0.26 -25.47
C VAL A 378 -0.28 -0.46 -25.88
N LEU A 379 -0.52 -1.49 -26.67
CA LEU A 379 -1.85 -1.81 -27.19
C LEU A 379 -2.83 -2.17 -26.07
N SER A 380 -4.13 -2.01 -26.33
CA SER A 380 -5.21 -2.31 -25.38
C SER A 380 -5.06 -1.59 -24.03
N SER A 381 -4.64 -0.32 -24.06
CA SER A 381 -4.49 0.52 -22.86
C SER A 381 -5.42 1.74 -22.81
N SER A 382 -6.24 1.93 -23.84
CA SER A 382 -7.21 3.02 -23.95
C SER A 382 -8.32 2.97 -22.90
N GLN A 383 -8.93 4.11 -22.59
CA GLN A 383 -10.10 4.22 -21.71
C GLN A 383 -11.05 5.29 -22.25
N ASP A 384 -12.35 5.00 -22.24
CA ASP A 384 -13.41 5.96 -22.58
C ASP A 384 -14.59 5.86 -21.60
N ASN A 385 -14.63 6.77 -20.64
CA ASN A 385 -15.42 6.63 -19.42
C ASN A 385 -16.36 7.82 -19.22
N THR A 386 -17.61 7.55 -18.84
CA THR A 386 -18.58 8.55 -18.38
C THR A 386 -18.98 8.25 -16.95
N SER A 387 -18.98 9.27 -16.09
CA SER A 387 -19.46 9.17 -14.72
C SER A 387 -20.50 10.24 -14.41
N ILE A 388 -21.54 9.87 -13.66
CA ILE A 388 -22.61 10.77 -13.19
C ILE A 388 -22.75 10.61 -11.68
N LEU A 389 -22.92 11.73 -10.98
CA LEU A 389 -23.23 11.80 -9.56
C LEU A 389 -24.45 12.69 -9.36
N LEU A 390 -25.44 12.20 -8.62
CA LEU A 390 -26.54 12.99 -8.08
C LEU A 390 -26.60 12.73 -6.58
N ARG A 391 -26.56 13.78 -5.76
CA ARG A 391 -26.61 13.66 -4.30
C ARG A 391 -27.48 14.73 -3.70
N SER A 392 -28.25 14.37 -2.68
CA SER A 392 -29.14 15.26 -1.96
C SER A 392 -29.01 15.01 -0.47
N VAL A 393 -28.70 16.04 0.31
CA VAL A 393 -28.73 15.96 1.78
C VAL A 393 -29.91 16.78 2.28
N ILE A 394 -30.87 16.16 2.94
CA ILE A 394 -32.06 16.81 3.48
C ILE A 394 -31.90 16.92 4.99
N ARG A 395 -32.09 18.13 5.53
CA ARG A 395 -31.96 18.47 6.95
C ARG A 395 -33.24 19.14 7.44
N PRO A 396 -34.26 18.37 7.86
CA PRO A 396 -35.50 18.95 8.37
C PRO A 396 -35.29 19.82 9.61
N ASN A 397 -34.27 19.51 10.40
CA ASN A 397 -33.78 20.27 11.56
C ASN A 397 -32.29 19.93 11.81
N ASP A 398 -31.70 20.50 12.84
CA ASP A 398 -30.28 20.30 13.18
C ASP A 398 -29.95 18.90 13.74
N ASP A 399 -30.96 18.15 14.19
CA ASP A 399 -30.81 16.82 14.80
C ASP A 399 -30.93 15.68 13.78
N LEU A 400 -31.50 15.92 12.60
CA LEU A 400 -31.86 14.89 11.63
C LEU A 400 -31.34 15.22 10.23
N ALA A 401 -30.58 14.29 9.64
CA ALA A 401 -30.07 14.42 8.28
C ALA A 401 -30.30 13.14 7.46
N LEU A 402 -30.79 13.28 6.23
CA LEU A 402 -30.94 12.20 5.25
C LEU A 402 -30.12 12.51 4.00
N ASP A 403 -29.08 11.71 3.72
CA ASP A 403 -28.21 11.81 2.55
C ASP A 403 -28.56 10.70 1.54
N LEU A 404 -29.03 11.10 0.36
CA LEU A 404 -29.37 10.23 -0.75
C LEU A 404 -28.38 10.46 -1.89
N SER A 405 -27.76 9.41 -2.42
CA SER A 405 -26.83 9.50 -3.55
C SER A 405 -27.13 8.45 -4.61
N TYR A 406 -26.91 8.84 -5.86
CA TYR A 406 -26.89 7.99 -7.03
C TYR A 406 -25.61 8.26 -7.82
N MET A 407 -24.86 7.21 -8.12
CA MET A 407 -23.67 7.26 -8.95
C MET A 407 -23.81 6.26 -10.10
N ARG A 408 -23.41 6.69 -11.30
CA ARG A 408 -23.27 5.84 -12.48
C ARG A 408 -21.87 5.94 -13.02
N TYR A 409 -21.23 4.82 -13.30
CA TYR A 409 -19.96 4.73 -14.01
C TYR A 409 -20.13 3.83 -15.22
N GLU A 410 -19.71 4.31 -16.39
CA GLU A 410 -19.66 3.53 -17.62
C GLU A 410 -18.29 3.68 -18.24
N SER A 411 -17.72 2.59 -18.72
CA SER A 411 -16.43 2.61 -19.40
C SER A 411 -16.37 1.56 -20.50
N ASP A 412 -15.90 2.00 -21.66
CA ASP A 412 -15.33 1.13 -22.69
C ASP A 412 -13.80 1.26 -22.57
N PHE A 413 -13.11 0.15 -22.36
CA PHE A 413 -11.69 0.18 -22.03
C PHE A 413 -10.91 -0.93 -22.72
N GLY A 414 -9.65 -0.63 -23.01
CA GLY A 414 -8.66 -1.59 -23.45
C GLY A 414 -8.22 -2.42 -22.26
N GLU A 415 -8.12 -3.71 -22.50
CA GLU A 415 -7.54 -4.63 -21.55
C GLU A 415 -6.78 -5.71 -22.32
N MET A 416 -5.63 -6.10 -21.79
CA MET A 416 -4.85 -7.20 -22.34
C MET A 416 -4.81 -8.33 -21.33
N MET A 417 -5.21 -9.54 -21.75
CA MET A 417 -5.03 -10.70 -20.91
C MET A 417 -3.53 -11.07 -20.86
N PRO A 418 -2.91 -11.15 -19.68
CA PRO A 418 -1.47 -11.40 -19.60
C PRO A 418 -1.01 -12.70 -20.25
N SER A 419 -1.79 -13.77 -20.14
CA SER A 419 -1.50 -15.08 -20.76
C SER A 419 -1.36 -14.99 -22.27
N GLN A 420 -2.06 -14.06 -22.94
CA GLN A 420 -1.90 -13.79 -24.37
C GLN A 420 -0.48 -13.33 -24.70
N ILE A 421 0.07 -12.40 -23.91
CA ILE A 421 1.43 -11.89 -24.12
C ILE A 421 2.49 -12.94 -23.76
N VAL A 422 2.25 -13.68 -22.66
CA VAL A 422 3.21 -14.66 -22.14
C VAL A 422 3.33 -15.88 -23.04
N ARG A 423 2.21 -16.39 -23.58
CA ARG A 423 2.15 -17.74 -24.20
C ARG A 423 1.87 -17.75 -25.70
N PHE A 424 1.22 -16.73 -26.26
CA PHE A 424 0.52 -16.85 -27.55
C PHE A 424 0.92 -15.75 -28.55
N GLY A 425 2.21 -15.53 -28.76
CA GLY A 425 2.70 -14.80 -29.94
C GLY A 425 2.75 -13.27 -29.86
N GLY A 426 2.46 -12.65 -28.72
CA GLY A 426 2.75 -11.22 -28.47
C GLY A 426 1.53 -10.33 -28.25
N ALA A 427 1.80 -9.04 -28.00
CA ALA A 427 0.76 -8.07 -27.72
C ALA A 427 -0.04 -7.73 -28.98
N LEU A 428 -1.34 -7.50 -28.82
CA LEU A 428 -2.23 -7.12 -29.92
C LEU A 428 -3.35 -6.23 -29.40
N GLN A 429 -4.00 -5.49 -30.31
CA GLN A 429 -5.16 -4.70 -29.96
C GLN A 429 -6.42 -5.59 -29.83
N ALA A 430 -6.91 -5.78 -28.61
CA ALA A 430 -8.15 -6.49 -28.35
C ALA A 430 -9.37 -5.59 -28.64
N PRO A 431 -10.57 -6.18 -28.84
CA PRO A 431 -11.82 -5.44 -28.70
C PRO A 431 -11.90 -4.77 -27.33
N LEU A 432 -12.61 -3.65 -27.24
CA LEU A 432 -12.79 -2.97 -25.96
C LEU A 432 -13.73 -3.78 -25.07
N SER A 433 -13.30 -3.96 -23.83
CA SER A 433 -14.13 -4.46 -22.74
C SER A 433 -15.04 -3.34 -22.23
N ARG A 434 -16.13 -3.71 -21.54
CA ARG A 434 -17.18 -2.79 -21.11
C ARG A 434 -17.61 -3.04 -19.68
N THR A 435 -17.88 -1.96 -18.93
CA THR A 435 -18.52 -2.05 -17.61
C THR A 435 -19.59 -0.98 -17.41
N HIS A 436 -20.62 -1.34 -16.65
CA HIS A 436 -21.67 -0.42 -16.19
C HIS A 436 -21.91 -0.66 -14.70
N VAL A 437 -21.70 0.37 -13.89
CA VAL A 437 -21.94 0.33 -12.45
C VAL A 437 -22.95 1.39 -12.06
N ASN A 438 -24.03 0.98 -11.41
CA ASN A 438 -25.01 1.87 -10.80
C ASN A 438 -25.01 1.65 -9.29
N THR A 439 -24.84 2.72 -8.53
CA THR A 439 -24.78 2.68 -7.07
C THR A 439 -25.80 3.65 -6.50
N TYR A 440 -26.58 3.18 -5.54
CA TYR A 440 -27.60 3.94 -4.82
C TYR A 440 -27.27 3.88 -3.33
N THR A 441 -27.28 5.00 -2.63
CA THR A 441 -27.07 5.05 -1.18
C THR A 441 -28.12 5.92 -0.51
N GLY A 442 -28.60 5.50 0.66
CA GLY A 442 -29.44 6.30 1.55
C GLY A 442 -28.91 6.19 2.98
N ARG A 443 -28.49 7.30 3.56
CA ARG A 443 -27.90 7.40 4.90
C ARG A 443 -28.69 8.36 5.76
N LEU A 444 -29.22 7.88 6.88
CA LEU A 444 -29.97 8.68 7.85
C LEU A 444 -29.12 8.82 9.11
N ARG A 445 -29.01 10.03 9.65
CA ARG A 445 -28.43 10.30 10.97
C ARG A 445 -29.43 11.04 11.83
N TRP A 446 -29.57 10.61 13.08
CA TRP A 446 -30.36 11.27 14.11
C TRP A 446 -29.53 11.46 15.38
N ASP A 447 -29.18 12.72 15.66
CA ASP A 447 -28.27 13.16 16.72
C ASP A 447 -28.93 14.32 17.49
N PRO A 448 -29.86 14.04 18.43
CA PRO A 448 -30.56 15.05 19.21
C PRO A 448 -29.63 15.84 20.14
N ALA A 449 -29.61 17.18 19.99
CA ALA A 449 -28.66 18.08 20.66
C ALA A 449 -28.56 18.00 22.20
N ASP A 450 -29.61 17.54 22.89
CA ASP A 450 -29.68 17.43 24.36
C ASP A 450 -29.51 15.98 24.87
N ASN A 451 -28.91 15.08 24.07
CA ASN A 451 -28.77 13.67 24.45
C ASN A 451 -27.46 13.03 23.96
N ASP A 452 -26.49 12.92 24.86
CA ASP A 452 -25.20 12.28 24.60
C ASP A 452 -25.27 10.75 24.37
N LEU A 453 -26.43 10.12 24.57
CA LEU A 453 -26.60 8.67 24.39
C LEU A 453 -27.05 8.28 22.98
N ILE A 454 -27.57 9.22 22.18
CA ILE A 454 -28.15 8.93 20.87
C ILE A 454 -27.42 9.71 19.80
N ASP A 455 -26.67 8.99 18.97
CA ASP A 455 -26.27 9.41 17.62
C ASP A 455 -26.52 8.19 16.74
N LEU A 456 -27.75 8.08 16.25
CA LEU A 456 -28.25 6.91 15.53
C LEU A 456 -28.00 7.07 14.04
N HIS A 457 -27.42 6.05 13.42
CA HIS A 457 -27.15 6.03 11.98
C HIS A 457 -27.78 4.80 11.32
N LEU A 458 -28.40 5.02 10.16
CA LEU A 458 -28.91 3.96 9.29
C LEU A 458 -28.37 4.19 7.89
N ASP A 459 -27.52 3.29 7.42
CA ASP A 459 -27.02 3.26 6.05
C ASP A 459 -27.69 2.14 5.26
N SER A 460 -28.13 2.47 4.06
CA SER A 460 -28.67 1.53 3.07
C SER A 460 -28.01 1.78 1.73
N TRP A 461 -27.71 0.72 0.99
CA TRP A 461 -27.10 0.86 -0.32
C TRP A 461 -27.41 -0.32 -1.23
N ALA A 462 -27.35 -0.08 -2.54
CA ALA A 462 -27.47 -1.09 -3.58
C ALA A 462 -26.54 -0.77 -4.75
N THR A 463 -25.87 -1.78 -5.30
CA THR A 463 -24.98 -1.68 -6.44
C THR A 463 -25.33 -2.75 -7.47
N ASP A 464 -25.53 -2.33 -8.71
CA ASP A 464 -25.64 -3.20 -9.89
C ASP A 464 -24.40 -3.01 -10.76
N ASN A 465 -23.60 -4.07 -10.91
CA ASN A 465 -22.34 -4.05 -11.68
C ASN A 465 -22.41 -5.09 -12.81
N PHE A 466 -22.47 -4.60 -14.04
CA PHE A 466 -22.30 -5.39 -15.27
C PHE A 466 -20.88 -5.24 -15.79
N THR A 467 -20.27 -6.35 -16.23
CA THR A 467 -18.96 -6.34 -16.89
C THR A 467 -18.94 -7.34 -18.04
N SER A 468 -18.39 -6.93 -19.18
CA SER A 468 -18.06 -7.76 -20.36
C SER A 468 -16.57 -7.61 -20.65
N ILE A 469 -15.82 -8.70 -20.54
CA ILE A 469 -14.38 -8.75 -20.83
C ILE A 469 -14.18 -9.49 -22.13
N GLU A 470 -13.52 -8.83 -23.07
CA GLU A 470 -13.20 -9.35 -24.40
C GLU A 470 -11.71 -9.71 -24.45
N THR A 471 -11.37 -10.93 -24.86
CA THR A 471 -9.98 -11.40 -24.92
C THR A 471 -9.75 -12.15 -26.21
N LEU A 472 -8.70 -11.76 -26.96
CA LEU A 472 -8.27 -12.50 -28.13
C LEU A 472 -7.16 -13.48 -27.76
N TYR A 473 -7.26 -14.70 -28.26
CA TYR A 473 -6.24 -15.74 -28.14
C TYR A 473 -5.78 -16.17 -29.52
N ARG A 474 -4.52 -15.87 -29.87
CA ARG A 474 -3.97 -16.18 -31.20
C ARG A 474 -2.70 -17.00 -31.10
N PHE A 475 -2.71 -18.20 -31.66
CA PHE A 475 -1.61 -19.15 -31.63
C PHE A 475 -0.96 -19.27 -33.00
N GLU A 476 0.32 -18.95 -33.12
CA GLU A 476 1.08 -19.32 -34.33
C GLU A 476 1.80 -20.65 -34.11
N LEU A 477 1.45 -21.65 -34.91
CA LEU A 477 2.12 -22.95 -34.93
C LEU A 477 3.49 -22.83 -35.62
N PRO A 478 4.47 -23.72 -35.35
CA PRO A 478 5.80 -23.68 -35.96
C PRO A 478 5.82 -23.71 -37.51
N ASN A 479 4.72 -24.09 -38.13
CA ASN A 479 4.54 -24.08 -39.59
C ASN A 479 3.94 -22.77 -40.13
N GLY A 480 3.77 -21.74 -39.29
CA GLY A 480 3.18 -20.44 -39.62
C GLY A 480 1.65 -20.40 -39.62
N THR A 481 0.97 -21.47 -39.18
CA THR A 481 -0.51 -21.49 -39.10
C THR A 481 -0.98 -20.74 -37.87
N VAL A 482 -1.89 -19.78 -38.02
CA VAL A 482 -2.51 -19.07 -36.88
C VAL A 482 -3.84 -19.72 -36.51
N ILE A 483 -3.97 -20.18 -35.26
CA ILE A 483 -5.22 -20.64 -34.64
C ILE A 483 -5.77 -19.48 -33.80
N ASN A 484 -7.04 -19.13 -33.99
CA ASN A 484 -7.73 -18.17 -33.14
C ASN A 484 -8.64 -18.92 -32.18
N ASP A 485 -8.56 -18.58 -30.91
CA ASP A 485 -9.33 -19.17 -29.81
C ASP A 485 -9.97 -18.07 -28.94
N ASP A 486 -10.43 -17.01 -29.61
CA ASP A 486 -10.89 -15.79 -28.97
C ASP A 486 -12.07 -16.07 -28.03
N ALA A 487 -12.02 -15.44 -26.85
CA ALA A 487 -12.95 -15.70 -25.74
C ALA A 487 -13.54 -14.40 -25.18
N ALA A 488 -14.78 -14.50 -24.70
CA ALA A 488 -15.43 -13.44 -23.94
C ALA A 488 -16.01 -13.97 -22.64
N PHE A 489 -16.03 -13.10 -21.64
CA PHE A 489 -16.60 -13.37 -20.32
C PHE A 489 -17.54 -12.24 -19.93
N GLN A 490 -18.76 -12.59 -19.52
CA GLN A 490 -19.73 -11.62 -19.01
C GLN A 490 -20.15 -11.96 -17.59
N SER A 491 -20.40 -10.93 -16.78
CA SER A 491 -20.80 -11.09 -15.38
C SER A 491 -21.73 -9.98 -14.93
N GLN A 492 -22.73 -10.35 -14.11
CA GLN A 492 -23.61 -9.43 -13.42
C GLN A 492 -23.51 -9.67 -11.91
N SER A 493 -22.98 -8.70 -11.17
CA SER A 493 -22.94 -8.71 -9.70
C SER A 493 -23.91 -7.68 -9.15
N ASN A 494 -24.87 -8.14 -8.36
CA ASN A 494 -25.84 -7.29 -7.67
C ASN A 494 -25.61 -7.41 -6.17
N ARG A 495 -25.37 -6.28 -5.50
CA ARG A 495 -25.11 -6.21 -4.06
C ARG A 495 -26.06 -5.22 -3.41
N TRP A 496 -26.51 -5.50 -2.20
CA TRP A 496 -27.18 -4.50 -1.36
C TRP A 496 -26.89 -4.77 0.10
N GLY A 497 -26.96 -3.72 0.91
CA GLY A 497 -26.70 -3.83 2.33
C GLY A 497 -27.42 -2.79 3.18
N LEU A 498 -27.53 -3.12 4.46
CA LEU A 498 -28.09 -2.28 5.52
C LEU A 498 -27.11 -2.27 6.70
N ARG A 499 -26.89 -1.11 7.31
CA ARG A 499 -26.11 -0.94 8.54
C ARG A 499 -26.86 -0.03 9.48
N LEU A 500 -26.97 -0.42 10.75
CA LEU A 500 -27.62 0.34 11.80
C LEU A 500 -26.70 0.36 13.01
N TRP A 501 -26.35 1.53 13.50
CA TRP A 501 -25.55 1.67 14.71
C TRP A 501 -25.90 2.93 15.49
N ASN A 502 -25.48 2.96 16.74
CA ASN A 502 -25.62 4.12 17.61
C ASN A 502 -24.30 4.40 18.31
N ASP A 503 -23.93 5.67 18.39
CA ASP A 503 -22.83 6.15 19.20
C ASP A 503 -23.37 6.80 20.48
N SER A 504 -22.81 6.41 21.63
CA SER A 504 -23.20 6.90 22.97
C SER A 504 -21.98 7.36 23.73
N ARG A 505 -22.10 8.46 24.48
CA ARG A 505 -21.04 9.03 25.31
C ARG A 505 -21.47 9.00 26.77
N PHE A 506 -20.54 8.59 27.63
CA PHE A 506 -20.73 8.46 29.06
C PHE A 506 -19.59 9.18 29.78
N ASP A 507 -19.93 9.97 30.79
CA ASP A 507 -18.96 10.43 31.78
C ASP A 507 -18.88 9.37 32.89
N THR A 508 -17.71 8.76 33.07
CA THR A 508 -17.50 7.69 34.05
C THR A 508 -16.50 8.13 35.10
N GLY A 509 -16.57 7.53 36.30
CA GLY A 509 -15.63 7.84 37.39
C GLY A 509 -14.15 7.51 37.09
N ILE A 510 -13.87 6.91 35.93
CA ILE A 510 -12.53 6.58 35.45
C ILE A 510 -12.21 7.27 34.11
N GLY A 511 -12.97 8.27 33.67
CA GLY A 511 -12.76 9.03 32.44
C GLY A 511 -13.94 8.99 31.46
N ALA A 512 -13.85 9.79 30.39
CA ALA A 512 -14.86 9.81 29.34
C ALA A 512 -14.85 8.50 28.54
N LEU A 513 -16.02 7.91 28.33
CA LEU A 513 -16.22 6.67 27.57
C LEU A 513 -17.14 6.93 26.38
N ALA A 514 -16.65 6.71 25.16
CA ALA A 514 -17.48 6.66 23.96
C ALA A 514 -17.71 5.19 23.56
N LEU A 515 -18.97 4.79 23.34
CA LEU A 515 -19.36 3.46 22.90
C LEU A 515 -20.07 3.54 21.54
N SER A 516 -19.65 2.74 20.57
CA SER A 516 -20.36 2.50 19.32
C SER A 516 -20.84 1.06 19.29
N TYR A 517 -22.09 0.83 18.90
CA TYR A 517 -22.63 -0.52 18.78
C TYR A 517 -23.70 -0.59 17.70
N GLY A 518 -23.73 -1.72 16.99
CA GLY A 518 -24.61 -1.85 15.84
C GLY A 518 -24.52 -3.20 15.15
N GLY A 519 -25.20 -3.29 14.01
CA GLY A 519 -25.18 -4.46 13.16
C GLY A 519 -25.32 -4.11 11.68
N SER A 520 -24.92 -5.07 10.84
CA SER A 520 -24.98 -4.97 9.40
C SER A 520 -25.49 -6.25 8.75
N TYR A 521 -26.08 -6.09 7.58
CA TYR A 521 -26.46 -7.18 6.69
C TYR A 521 -26.11 -6.82 5.26
N THR A 522 -25.47 -7.74 4.54
CA THR A 522 -25.15 -7.61 3.12
C THR A 522 -25.60 -8.86 2.37
N ARG A 523 -26.21 -8.67 1.19
CA ARG A 523 -26.58 -9.71 0.23
C ARG A 523 -25.86 -9.45 -1.09
N GLU A 524 -25.22 -10.47 -1.62
CA GLU A 524 -24.57 -10.44 -2.92
C GLU A 524 -25.11 -11.58 -3.81
N ARG A 525 -25.33 -11.28 -5.09
CA ARG A 525 -25.78 -12.22 -6.12
C ARG A 525 -24.93 -12.03 -7.38
N LEU A 526 -24.15 -13.05 -7.71
CA LEU A 526 -23.38 -13.13 -8.95
C LEU A 526 -24.14 -14.00 -9.94
N LYS A 527 -24.60 -13.47 -11.07
CA LYS A 527 -25.49 -14.19 -12.01
C LYS A 527 -25.09 -13.97 -13.48
N PRO A 528 -25.57 -14.83 -14.40
CA PRO A 528 -25.51 -14.55 -15.83
C PRO A 528 -26.27 -13.26 -16.20
N PRO A 529 -25.67 -12.36 -17.00
CA PRO A 529 -26.36 -11.15 -17.47
C PRO A 529 -27.54 -11.46 -18.39
N PRO A 530 -28.61 -10.64 -18.42
CA PRO A 530 -29.68 -10.81 -19.40
C PRO A 530 -29.16 -10.75 -20.84
N GLY A 531 -29.55 -11.71 -21.70
CA GLY A 531 -29.15 -11.75 -23.11
C GLY A 531 -27.75 -12.31 -23.40
N TRP A 532 -27.06 -12.87 -22.39
CA TRP A 532 -25.72 -13.44 -22.57
C TRP A 532 -25.68 -14.61 -23.56
N GLU A 533 -26.73 -15.44 -23.64
CA GLU A 533 -26.84 -16.55 -24.59
C GLU A 533 -26.93 -16.05 -26.03
N ASP A 534 -27.71 -14.98 -26.26
CA ASP A 534 -27.81 -14.33 -27.56
C ASP A 534 -26.46 -13.69 -27.95
N TYR A 535 -25.75 -13.08 -27.00
CA TYR A 535 -24.41 -12.57 -27.24
C TYR A 535 -23.44 -13.71 -27.60
N LYS A 536 -23.42 -14.80 -26.82
CA LYS A 536 -22.64 -16.01 -27.11
C LYS A 536 -22.91 -16.51 -28.52
N GLY A 537 -24.18 -16.68 -28.90
CA GLY A 537 -24.57 -17.19 -30.22
C GLY A 537 -24.22 -16.27 -31.41
N ASN A 538 -24.06 -14.97 -31.18
CA ASN A 538 -23.83 -13.98 -32.24
C ASN A 538 -22.43 -13.34 -32.24
N SER A 539 -21.64 -13.54 -31.19
CA SER A 539 -20.32 -12.91 -31.00
C SER A 539 -19.25 -13.40 -31.98
N GLY A 540 -19.39 -14.63 -32.48
CA GLY A 540 -18.39 -15.27 -33.35
C GLY A 540 -17.17 -15.81 -32.60
N TYR A 541 -17.16 -15.76 -31.27
CA TYR A 541 -16.14 -16.40 -30.43
C TYR A 541 -16.30 -17.92 -30.44
N SER A 542 -15.18 -18.64 -30.62
CA SER A 542 -15.17 -20.12 -30.57
C SER A 542 -15.45 -20.63 -29.16
N ASP A 543 -14.92 -19.93 -28.16
CA ASP A 543 -14.91 -20.37 -26.75
C ASP A 543 -15.51 -19.29 -25.84
N PHE A 544 -16.84 -19.31 -25.67
CA PHE A 544 -17.53 -18.43 -24.72
C PHE A 544 -17.57 -19.04 -23.31
N VAL A 545 -17.00 -18.32 -22.34
CA VAL A 545 -16.95 -18.75 -20.94
C VAL A 545 -18.30 -18.52 -20.26
N GLU A 546 -18.91 -19.59 -19.74
CA GLU A 546 -20.19 -19.50 -19.04
C GLU A 546 -20.09 -18.66 -17.76
N PRO A 547 -21.02 -17.72 -17.51
CA PRO A 547 -20.98 -16.88 -16.33
C PRO A 547 -21.16 -17.67 -15.04
N ARG A 548 -20.49 -17.21 -13.98
CA ARG A 548 -20.66 -17.72 -12.62
C ARG A 548 -22.07 -17.45 -12.10
N ASP A 549 -22.63 -18.37 -11.31
CA ASP A 549 -23.95 -18.22 -10.69
C ASP A 549 -23.94 -18.61 -9.21
N GLY A 550 -24.02 -17.65 -8.29
CA GLY A 550 -24.13 -17.92 -6.85
C GLY A 550 -24.67 -16.74 -6.02
N TRP A 551 -24.83 -16.96 -4.72
CA TRP A 551 -25.25 -15.93 -3.76
C TRP A 551 -24.52 -16.00 -2.42
N ARG A 552 -24.38 -14.86 -1.74
CA ARG A 552 -23.74 -14.73 -0.43
C ARG A 552 -24.57 -13.83 0.50
N ASN A 553 -24.71 -14.23 1.75
CA ASN A 553 -25.32 -13.47 2.85
C ASN A 553 -24.28 -13.24 3.94
N GLU A 554 -24.14 -12.02 4.42
CA GLU A 554 -23.22 -11.66 5.51
C GLU A 554 -23.98 -10.87 6.57
N TYR A 555 -23.90 -11.34 7.82
CA TYR A 555 -24.49 -10.72 9.00
C TYR A 555 -23.37 -10.35 9.95
N SER A 556 -23.41 -9.15 10.52
CA SER A 556 -22.45 -8.74 11.54
C SER A 556 -23.11 -7.97 12.67
N ALA A 557 -22.57 -8.10 13.87
CA ALA A 557 -22.90 -7.28 15.03
C ALA A 557 -21.59 -6.88 15.74
N TYR A 558 -21.49 -5.65 16.21
CA TYR A 558 -20.27 -5.16 16.84
C TYR A 558 -20.56 -4.23 18.02
N ILE A 559 -19.55 -4.12 18.87
CA ILE A 559 -19.44 -3.11 19.92
C ILE A 559 -17.98 -2.63 19.95
N SER A 560 -17.77 -1.32 20.09
CA SER A 560 -16.47 -0.70 20.29
C SER A 560 -16.55 0.38 21.34
N GLY A 561 -15.49 0.53 22.13
CA GLY A 561 -15.38 1.56 23.15
C GLY A 561 -14.02 2.26 23.13
N GLU A 562 -14.03 3.56 23.33
CA GLU A 562 -12.87 4.42 23.56
C GLU A 562 -12.99 5.00 24.99
N LEU A 563 -12.02 4.70 25.85
CA LEU A 563 -11.94 5.20 27.22
C LEU A 563 -10.71 6.10 27.36
N LYS A 564 -10.89 7.30 27.94
CA LYS A 564 -9.81 8.25 28.24
C LYS A 564 -9.70 8.51 29.74
N PRO A 565 -8.92 7.71 30.48
CA PRO A 565 -8.79 7.90 31.93
C PRO A 565 -8.03 9.17 32.33
N THR A 566 -7.13 9.62 31.46
CA THR A 566 -6.33 10.83 31.63
C THR A 566 -6.06 11.43 30.25
N ASP A 567 -5.65 12.69 30.19
CA ASP A 567 -5.37 13.37 28.91
C ASP A 567 -4.22 12.77 28.11
N TRP A 568 -3.34 11.98 28.75
CA TRP A 568 -2.20 11.34 28.10
C TRP A 568 -2.41 9.85 27.79
N LEU A 569 -3.55 9.26 28.15
CA LEU A 569 -3.78 7.82 28.04
C LEU A 569 -5.15 7.54 27.42
N THR A 570 -5.17 6.84 26.29
CA THR A 570 -6.40 6.38 25.63
C THR A 570 -6.38 4.86 25.48
N PHE A 571 -7.47 4.20 25.85
CA PHE A 571 -7.70 2.78 25.62
C PHE A 571 -8.85 2.60 24.63
N ASN A 572 -8.66 1.71 23.66
CA ASN A 572 -9.74 1.28 22.77
C ASN A 572 -9.91 -0.22 22.86
N ALA A 573 -11.16 -0.68 22.83
CA ALA A 573 -11.50 -2.09 22.71
C ALA A 573 -12.72 -2.25 21.79
N ALA A 574 -12.69 -3.23 20.90
CA ALA A 574 -13.83 -3.59 20.06
C ALA A 574 -13.96 -5.09 19.93
N MET A 575 -15.19 -5.54 19.67
CA MET A 575 -15.52 -6.92 19.39
C MET A 575 -16.58 -6.94 18.31
N ARG A 576 -16.35 -7.74 17.26
CA ARG A 576 -17.32 -7.99 16.20
C ARG A 576 -17.59 -9.49 16.09
N TYR A 577 -18.84 -9.86 15.89
CA TYR A 577 -19.24 -11.19 15.45
C TYR A 577 -19.73 -11.11 14.00
N THR A 578 -19.21 -11.98 13.15
CA THR A 578 -19.61 -12.06 11.73
C THR A 578 -20.04 -13.48 11.39
N LYS A 579 -21.08 -13.60 10.57
CA LYS A 579 -21.58 -14.87 10.02
C LYS A 579 -21.86 -14.71 8.54
N VAL A 580 -21.29 -15.60 7.73
CA VAL A 580 -21.41 -15.60 6.27
C VAL A 580 -21.93 -16.95 5.80
N LYS A 581 -22.85 -16.93 4.84
CA LYS A 581 -23.28 -18.11 4.09
C LYS A 581 -23.19 -17.84 2.59
N SER A 582 -22.61 -18.75 1.84
CA SER A 582 -22.54 -18.69 0.39
C SER A 582 -23.04 -20.00 -0.24
N HIS A 583 -23.50 -19.93 -1.47
CA HIS A 583 -23.96 -21.08 -2.25
C HIS A 583 -23.69 -20.85 -3.74
N ASP A 584 -23.15 -21.87 -4.39
CA ASP A 584 -23.02 -21.97 -5.84
C ASP A 584 -24.26 -22.63 -6.43
N ASN A 585 -24.92 -21.96 -7.39
CA ASN A 585 -26.07 -22.54 -8.09
C ASN A 585 -25.65 -23.42 -9.28
N ASN A 586 -24.36 -23.42 -9.65
CA ASN A 586 -23.82 -24.33 -10.65
C ASN A 586 -23.47 -25.67 -9.98
N LEU A 587 -23.84 -26.77 -10.63
CA LEU A 587 -23.42 -28.10 -10.19
C LEU A 587 -21.94 -28.26 -10.51
N VAL A 588 -21.12 -28.52 -9.49
CA VAL A 588 -19.75 -28.99 -9.68
C VAL A 588 -19.84 -30.45 -10.10
N ASP A 589 -19.62 -30.73 -11.38
CA ASP A 589 -19.55 -32.09 -11.93
C ASP A 589 -18.18 -32.28 -12.57
N VAL A 590 -17.32 -33.07 -11.91
CA VAL A 590 -15.94 -33.29 -12.35
C VAL A 590 -15.73 -34.69 -12.94
N SER A 591 -16.80 -35.32 -13.41
CA SER A 591 -16.78 -36.67 -14.00
C SER A 591 -16.04 -36.77 -15.35
N THR A 592 -15.35 -35.73 -15.82
CA THR A 592 -14.76 -35.70 -17.16
C THR A 592 -13.24 -35.77 -17.16
N GLY A 593 -12.68 -36.92 -17.59
CA GLY A 593 -11.43 -36.95 -18.35
C GLY A 593 -10.26 -37.81 -17.84
N SER A 594 -10.31 -38.39 -16.65
CA SER A 594 -9.27 -39.34 -16.20
C SER A 594 -9.76 -40.78 -16.37
N SER A 595 -8.97 -41.65 -16.98
CA SER A 595 -9.22 -43.09 -17.11
C SER A 595 -9.17 -43.86 -15.79
N ASP A 596 -9.01 -43.18 -14.65
CA ASP A 596 -9.09 -43.76 -13.32
C ASP A 596 -10.51 -43.58 -12.76
N ASP A 597 -11.17 -44.70 -12.38
CA ASP A 597 -12.39 -44.77 -11.58
C ASP A 597 -12.19 -44.10 -10.20
N ARG A 598 -12.11 -42.77 -10.14
CA ARG A 598 -12.21 -42.01 -8.89
C ARG A 598 -13.55 -41.30 -8.86
N ASP A 599 -14.38 -41.64 -7.87
CA ASP A 599 -15.57 -40.86 -7.49
C ASP A 599 -15.08 -39.48 -7.03
N ARG A 600 -14.99 -38.52 -7.96
CA ARG A 600 -14.66 -37.12 -7.65
C ARG A 600 -15.87 -36.42 -7.03
N ALA A 601 -15.60 -35.46 -6.15
CA ALA A 601 -16.63 -34.65 -5.49
C ALA A 601 -17.59 -34.05 -6.54
N THR A 602 -18.87 -34.43 -6.46
CA THR A 602 -19.93 -33.94 -7.34
C THR A 602 -21.05 -33.38 -6.47
N GLY A 603 -21.37 -32.09 -6.63
CA GLY A 603 -22.36 -31.44 -5.78
C GLY A 603 -22.42 -29.93 -5.94
N TYR A 604 -23.30 -29.29 -5.17
CA TYR A 604 -23.31 -27.84 -5.04
C TYR A 604 -22.34 -27.43 -3.93
N ASN A 605 -21.58 -26.37 -4.14
CA ASN A 605 -20.72 -25.83 -3.11
C ASN A 605 -21.51 -24.95 -2.15
N ASP A 606 -21.41 -25.26 -0.85
CA ASP A 606 -22.08 -24.56 0.24
C ASP A 606 -21.06 -24.19 1.31
N GLU A 607 -20.98 -22.91 1.68
CA GLU A 607 -20.09 -22.46 2.75
C GLU A 607 -20.86 -21.77 3.86
N ASN A 608 -20.42 -22.02 5.10
CA ASN A 608 -21.00 -21.42 6.29
C ASN A 608 -19.90 -21.08 7.29
N ASN A 609 -19.54 -19.81 7.36
CA ASN A 609 -18.42 -19.31 8.12
C ASN A 609 -18.90 -18.36 9.23
N SER A 610 -18.28 -18.39 10.40
CA SER A 610 -18.56 -17.41 11.46
C SER A 610 -17.43 -17.27 12.46
N GLY A 611 -17.39 -16.14 13.17
CA GLY A 611 -16.52 -16.02 14.34
C GLY A 611 -16.44 -14.60 14.90
N PHE A 612 -15.62 -14.47 15.93
CA PHE A 612 -15.35 -13.21 16.61
C PHE A 612 -14.04 -12.56 16.13
N SER A 613 -14.03 -11.24 16.15
CA SER A 613 -12.93 -10.36 15.74
C SER A 613 -12.69 -9.30 16.82
N PRO A 614 -11.86 -9.59 17.84
CA PRO A 614 -11.45 -8.62 18.85
C PRO A 614 -10.45 -7.60 18.30
N ILE A 615 -10.53 -6.38 18.81
CA ILE A 615 -9.54 -5.31 18.57
C ILE A 615 -9.26 -4.63 19.90
N ALA A 616 -8.00 -4.34 20.20
CA ALA A 616 -7.59 -3.55 21.35
C ALA A 616 -6.44 -2.62 20.96
N SER A 617 -6.43 -1.38 21.48
CA SER A 617 -5.28 -0.51 21.35
C SER A 617 -5.10 0.40 22.56
N VAL A 618 -3.87 0.87 22.73
CA VAL A 618 -3.49 1.86 23.73
C VAL A 618 -2.70 2.97 23.05
N ILE A 619 -2.98 4.21 23.43
CA ILE A 619 -2.21 5.41 23.05
C ILE A 619 -1.67 6.04 24.32
N VAL A 620 -0.39 6.38 24.32
CA VAL A 620 0.31 7.08 25.38
C VAL A 620 0.91 8.36 24.82
N GLU A 621 0.57 9.50 25.42
CA GLU A 621 1.02 10.82 25.00
C GLU A 621 1.86 11.49 26.08
N PRO A 622 3.13 11.07 26.25
CA PRO A 622 3.95 11.55 27.37
C PRO A 622 4.33 13.03 27.25
N LEU A 623 4.32 13.58 26.02
CA LEU A 623 4.62 14.97 25.73
C LEU A 623 3.62 15.48 24.69
N PRO A 624 3.30 16.78 24.70
CA PRO A 624 2.53 17.40 23.62
C PRO A 624 3.05 17.04 22.23
N GLY A 625 2.15 16.54 21.38
CA GLY A 625 2.47 16.20 20.00
C GLY A 625 3.24 14.89 19.80
N LEU A 626 3.74 14.23 20.86
CA LEU A 626 4.39 12.92 20.79
C LEU A 626 3.43 11.84 21.30
N GLN A 627 3.04 10.93 20.41
CA GLN A 627 2.17 9.79 20.74
C GLN A 627 2.91 8.49 20.47
N PHE A 628 2.84 7.55 21.42
CA PHE A 628 3.17 6.14 21.21
C PHE A 628 1.88 5.36 21.17
N PHE A 629 1.77 4.38 20.28
CA PHE A 629 0.61 3.51 20.22
C PHE A 629 1.02 2.05 20.06
N ALA A 630 0.17 1.18 20.59
CA ALA A 630 0.20 -0.25 20.33
C ALA A 630 -1.23 -0.73 20.04
N ARG A 631 -1.38 -1.61 19.04
CA ARG A 631 -2.66 -2.13 18.58
C ARG A 631 -2.56 -3.62 18.30
N TYR A 632 -3.58 -4.36 18.70
CA TYR A 632 -3.86 -5.73 18.30
C TYR A 632 -5.25 -5.76 17.65
N ALA A 633 -5.39 -6.35 16.47
CA ALA A 633 -6.65 -6.37 15.75
C ALA A 633 -6.83 -7.69 15.01
N GLU A 634 -7.98 -8.33 15.17
CA GLU A 634 -8.37 -9.50 14.39
C GLU A 634 -9.47 -9.18 13.38
N ALA A 635 -9.45 -9.83 12.22
CA ALA A 635 -10.56 -9.87 11.27
C ALA A 635 -10.76 -11.28 10.73
N ILE A 636 -12.01 -11.59 10.37
CA ILE A 636 -12.38 -12.81 9.66
C ILE A 636 -12.86 -12.43 8.26
N ARG A 637 -12.33 -13.10 7.23
CA ARG A 637 -12.80 -12.99 5.85
C ARG A 637 -13.32 -14.34 5.37
N ALA A 638 -14.62 -14.42 5.09
CA ALA A 638 -15.17 -15.57 4.40
C ALA A 638 -14.81 -15.54 2.90
N PRO A 639 -14.77 -16.70 2.21
CA PRO A 639 -14.53 -16.73 0.78
C PRO A 639 -15.50 -15.81 0.01
N SER A 640 -14.97 -15.11 -0.98
CA SER A 640 -15.76 -14.29 -1.91
C SER A 640 -16.56 -15.18 -2.87
N LEU A 641 -17.58 -14.64 -3.54
CA LEU A 641 -18.30 -15.42 -4.56
C LEU A 641 -17.43 -15.86 -5.73
N PHE A 642 -16.32 -15.16 -6.00
CA PHE A 642 -15.36 -15.61 -6.99
C PHE A 642 -14.67 -16.90 -6.54
N GLU A 643 -14.34 -17.02 -5.25
CA GLU A 643 -13.69 -18.19 -4.65
C GLU A 643 -14.64 -19.36 -4.39
N SER A 644 -15.91 -19.08 -4.07
CA SER A 644 -16.88 -20.10 -3.65
C SER A 644 -17.80 -20.62 -4.74
N THR A 645 -17.71 -20.10 -5.97
CA THR A 645 -18.53 -20.56 -7.11
C THR A 645 -17.68 -21.20 -8.20
N SER A 646 -18.33 -21.95 -9.08
CA SER A 646 -17.70 -22.58 -10.24
C SER A 646 -17.58 -21.60 -11.39
N GLY A 647 -16.42 -21.60 -12.05
CA GLY A 647 -16.21 -20.85 -13.29
C GLY A 647 -14.97 -21.36 -14.03
N PHE A 648 -14.72 -20.82 -15.23
CA PHE A 648 -13.61 -21.25 -16.10
C PHE A 648 -12.22 -21.30 -15.44
N SER A 649 -11.98 -20.48 -14.40
CA SER A 649 -10.68 -20.43 -13.73
C SER A 649 -10.40 -21.62 -12.78
N PHE A 650 -11.43 -22.18 -12.14
CA PHE A 650 -11.35 -23.28 -11.17
C PHE A 650 -12.74 -23.72 -10.70
N TYR A 651 -12.80 -24.89 -10.08
CA TYR A 651 -14.00 -25.44 -9.46
C TYR A 651 -13.81 -25.50 -7.95
N PRO A 652 -14.75 -24.97 -7.13
CA PRO A 652 -14.72 -25.21 -5.69
C PRO A 652 -14.91 -26.70 -5.42
N ASP A 653 -14.38 -27.19 -4.30
CA ASP A 653 -14.52 -28.57 -3.88
C ASP A 653 -15.72 -28.70 -2.91
N PRO A 654 -16.86 -29.31 -3.32
CA PRO A 654 -18.03 -29.43 -2.45
C PRO A 654 -17.80 -30.30 -1.22
N ASP A 655 -16.84 -31.24 -1.26
CA ASP A 655 -16.54 -32.14 -0.14
C ASP A 655 -15.56 -31.51 0.86
N ASN A 656 -14.80 -30.49 0.41
CA ASN A 656 -13.91 -29.69 1.26
C ASN A 656 -14.11 -28.17 1.03
N PRO A 657 -15.26 -27.59 1.47
CA PRO A 657 -15.54 -26.18 1.26
C PRO A 657 -14.53 -25.27 1.95
N ALA A 658 -14.24 -24.13 1.31
CA ALA A 658 -13.28 -23.16 1.81
C ALA A 658 -13.71 -22.55 3.15
N ARG A 659 -12.75 -22.50 4.09
CA ARG A 659 -12.92 -21.89 5.41
C ARG A 659 -12.55 -20.41 5.37
N ALA A 660 -13.10 -19.63 6.29
CA ALA A 660 -12.76 -18.22 6.43
C ALA A 660 -11.33 -18.01 6.95
N GLU A 661 -10.63 -17.04 6.38
CA GLU A 661 -9.33 -16.58 6.85
C GLU A 661 -9.47 -15.85 8.18
N ARG A 662 -8.49 -16.01 9.07
CA ARG A 662 -8.39 -15.23 10.31
C ARG A 662 -7.08 -14.44 10.32
N SER A 663 -7.18 -13.14 10.07
CA SER A 663 -6.03 -12.23 10.15
C SER A 663 -5.89 -11.66 11.55
N ARG A 664 -4.67 -11.69 12.09
CA ARG A 664 -4.24 -11.12 13.35
C ARG A 664 -3.15 -10.08 13.06
N ASN A 665 -3.45 -8.83 13.32
CA ASN A 665 -2.54 -7.73 13.12
C ASN A 665 -2.07 -7.16 14.45
N SER A 666 -0.75 -7.15 14.65
CA SER A 666 -0.11 -6.46 15.77
C SER A 666 0.69 -5.28 15.22
N GLU A 667 0.52 -4.11 15.82
CA GLU A 667 1.20 -2.89 15.37
C GLU A 667 1.68 -2.07 16.56
N ILE A 668 2.92 -1.56 16.46
CA ILE A 668 3.46 -0.56 17.37
C ILE A 668 3.93 0.64 16.54
N GLY A 669 3.81 1.83 17.10
CA GLY A 669 4.29 3.00 16.39
C GLY A 669 4.33 4.27 17.22
N LEU A 670 4.80 5.30 16.55
CA LEU A 670 4.99 6.64 17.07
C LEU A 670 4.41 7.64 16.07
N ASN A 671 3.68 8.62 16.59
CA ASN A 671 3.34 9.84 15.89
C ASN A 671 4.02 11.02 16.56
N TYR A 672 4.50 11.96 15.76
CA TYR A 672 5.02 13.22 16.25
C TYR A 672 4.47 14.38 15.40
N GLN A 673 3.89 15.37 16.04
CA GLN A 673 3.47 16.62 15.40
C GLN A 673 3.93 17.81 16.25
N THR A 674 4.55 18.80 15.60
CA THR A 674 4.94 20.05 16.24
C THR A 674 4.87 21.21 15.24
N ASP A 675 4.61 22.41 15.76
CA ASP A 675 4.58 23.64 15.00
C ASP A 675 5.71 24.59 15.47
N SER A 676 6.13 25.52 14.60
CA SER A 676 7.13 26.56 14.86
C SER A 676 8.48 26.02 15.36
N LEU A 677 8.98 24.99 14.69
CA LEU A 677 10.24 24.32 14.98
C LEU A 677 11.47 25.14 14.57
N ILE A 678 11.52 25.61 13.31
CA ILE A 678 12.67 26.35 12.74
C ILE A 678 12.27 27.79 12.42
N VAL A 679 11.11 27.98 11.82
CA VAL A 679 10.53 29.29 11.45
C VAL A 679 9.15 29.40 12.11
N SER A 680 8.71 30.61 12.44
CA SER A 680 7.34 30.82 12.93
C SER A 680 6.31 30.21 11.97
N ASP A 681 5.35 29.46 12.52
CA ASP A 681 4.25 28.81 11.79
C ASP A 681 4.63 27.69 10.81
N ASP A 682 5.86 27.16 10.87
CA ASP A 682 6.18 25.88 10.21
C ASP A 682 5.52 24.68 10.93
N VAL A 683 5.39 23.56 10.23
CA VAL A 683 4.78 22.32 10.76
C VAL A 683 5.67 21.14 10.43
N LEU A 684 5.98 20.32 11.42
CA LEU A 684 6.60 19.01 11.28
C LEU A 684 5.63 17.92 11.72
N GLN A 685 5.42 16.94 10.86
CA GLN A 685 4.62 15.74 11.11
C GLN A 685 5.44 14.51 10.78
N ALA A 686 5.50 13.55 11.69
CA ALA A 686 6.17 12.29 11.50
C ALA A 686 5.32 11.14 12.03
N ARG A 687 5.33 10.01 11.32
CA ARG A 687 4.74 8.75 11.73
C ARG A 687 5.69 7.62 11.38
N LEU A 688 5.93 6.75 12.35
CA LEU A 688 6.72 5.54 12.20
C LEU A 688 5.92 4.37 12.78
N SER A 689 5.75 3.30 12.03
CA SER A 689 5.04 2.10 12.52
C SER A 689 5.76 0.83 12.09
N TYR A 690 5.75 -0.17 12.97
CA TYR A 690 6.13 -1.54 12.70
C TYR A 690 4.91 -2.44 12.88
N TYR A 691 4.63 -3.29 11.89
CA TYR A 691 3.49 -4.18 11.89
C TYR A 691 3.91 -5.64 11.69
N SER A 692 3.11 -6.54 12.25
CA SER A 692 3.10 -7.98 11.95
C SER A 692 1.66 -8.38 11.66
N ASN A 693 1.43 -9.01 10.51
CA ASN A 693 0.14 -9.54 10.08
C ASN A 693 0.29 -11.04 9.88
N HIS A 694 -0.35 -11.83 10.73
CA HIS A 694 -0.38 -13.29 10.66
C HIS A 694 -1.80 -13.74 10.31
N VAL A 695 -1.96 -14.53 9.26
CA VAL A 695 -3.26 -14.95 8.74
C VAL A 695 -3.35 -16.47 8.78
N ASP A 696 -4.24 -17.01 9.61
CA ASP A 696 -4.58 -18.44 9.63
C ASP A 696 -5.56 -18.77 8.49
N ASP A 697 -5.50 -20.02 7.99
CA ASP A 697 -6.41 -20.53 6.95
C ASP A 697 -6.39 -19.64 5.68
N TYR A 698 -5.23 -19.12 5.28
CA TYR A 698 -5.11 -18.17 4.16
C TYR A 698 -5.62 -18.80 2.84
N LEU A 699 -6.55 -18.15 2.16
CA LEU A 699 -7.17 -18.65 0.94
C LEU A 699 -6.33 -18.32 -0.29
N THR A 700 -6.03 -19.32 -1.10
CA THR A 700 -5.32 -19.13 -2.36
C THR A 700 -5.68 -20.20 -3.36
N ARG A 701 -5.23 -20.06 -4.60
CA ARG A 701 -5.37 -21.11 -5.61
C ARG A 701 -4.43 -22.27 -5.26
N GLY A 702 -4.91 -23.48 -5.47
CA GLY A 702 -4.13 -24.69 -5.33
C GLY A 702 -4.79 -25.85 -6.04
N THR A 703 -4.58 -27.06 -5.51
CA THR A 703 -5.15 -28.28 -6.05
C THR A 703 -5.95 -29.00 -4.96
N SER A 704 -7.22 -29.30 -5.24
CA SER A 704 -8.08 -30.15 -4.40
C SER A 704 -8.66 -31.28 -5.27
N ASP A 705 -8.61 -32.52 -4.78
CA ASP A 705 -9.02 -33.73 -5.51
C ASP A 705 -8.50 -33.83 -6.97
N GLY A 706 -7.26 -33.38 -7.19
CA GLY A 706 -6.60 -33.38 -8.51
C GLY A 706 -7.09 -32.30 -9.48
N LEU A 707 -7.87 -31.32 -9.02
CA LEU A 707 -8.37 -30.19 -9.79
C LEU A 707 -7.82 -28.88 -9.27
N THR A 708 -7.74 -27.88 -10.15
CA THR A 708 -7.51 -26.51 -9.68
C THR A 708 -8.73 -26.04 -8.88
N SER A 709 -8.49 -25.66 -7.63
CA SER A 709 -9.51 -25.17 -6.70
C SER A 709 -8.93 -24.04 -5.82
N VAL A 710 -9.79 -23.44 -4.99
CA VAL A 710 -9.36 -22.57 -3.89
C VAL A 710 -9.13 -23.44 -2.66
N ILE A 711 -7.99 -23.27 -2.01
CA ILE A 711 -7.59 -24.01 -0.82
C ILE A 711 -7.24 -23.06 0.33
N ASN A 712 -7.39 -23.54 1.56
CA ASN A 712 -6.82 -22.91 2.74
C ASN A 712 -5.40 -23.46 2.96
N ILE A 713 -4.40 -22.60 2.96
CA ILE A 713 -3.06 -22.93 3.50
C ILE A 713 -3.04 -22.65 5.01
N ASP A 714 -2.16 -23.32 5.75
CA ASP A 714 -2.08 -23.21 7.22
C ASP A 714 -1.95 -21.76 7.70
N SER A 715 -0.95 -21.04 7.19
CA SER A 715 -0.74 -19.64 7.56
C SER A 715 0.02 -18.80 6.52
N ALA A 716 -0.15 -17.48 6.61
CA ALA A 716 0.63 -16.48 5.88
C ALA A 716 1.03 -15.35 6.83
N GLU A 717 2.29 -14.95 6.80
CA GLU A 717 2.84 -13.92 7.68
C GLU A 717 3.54 -12.81 6.87
N PHE A 718 3.28 -11.56 7.26
CA PHE A 718 3.88 -10.36 6.67
C PHE A 718 4.29 -9.41 7.79
N GLN A 719 5.55 -9.01 7.83
CA GLN A 719 6.04 -8.00 8.77
C GLN A 719 6.75 -6.87 8.02
N GLY A 720 6.64 -5.65 8.54
CA GLY A 720 7.27 -4.51 7.90
C GLY A 720 7.24 -3.22 8.71
N ALA A 721 7.96 -2.23 8.20
CA ALA A 721 8.04 -0.89 8.76
C ALA A 721 7.55 0.16 7.74
N GLU A 722 6.89 1.20 8.22
CA GLU A 722 6.41 2.32 7.42
C GLU A 722 6.80 3.66 8.05
N LEU A 723 7.22 4.60 7.22
CA LEU A 723 7.58 5.97 7.58
C LEU A 723 6.73 6.96 6.78
N SER A 724 6.18 7.97 7.44
CA SER A 724 5.65 9.19 6.82
C SER A 724 6.23 10.40 7.53
N LEU A 725 6.81 11.34 6.80
CA LEU A 725 7.39 12.56 7.31
C LEU A 725 6.94 13.71 6.41
N ARG A 726 6.49 14.81 7.01
CA ARG A 726 6.11 16.03 6.31
C ARG A 726 6.65 17.23 7.07
N TYR A 727 7.25 18.15 6.35
CA TYR A 727 7.70 19.44 6.87
C TYR A 727 7.19 20.54 5.94
N ASP A 728 6.45 21.52 6.46
CA ASP A 728 5.78 22.57 5.69
C ASP A 728 5.98 23.93 6.37
N THR A 729 6.66 24.84 5.70
CA THR A 729 6.92 26.22 6.17
C THR A 729 5.86 27.22 5.69
N GLY A 730 4.81 26.75 5.00
CA GLY A 730 3.87 27.57 4.26
C GLY A 730 4.38 27.88 2.84
N GLY A 731 5.58 28.44 2.71
CA GLY A 731 6.19 28.76 1.41
C GLY A 731 6.83 27.56 0.71
N VAL A 732 7.49 26.67 1.47
CA VAL A 732 8.08 25.43 0.94
C VAL A 732 7.71 24.25 1.79
N TYR A 733 7.58 23.08 1.18
CA TYR A 733 7.31 21.84 1.90
C TYR A 733 8.10 20.66 1.33
N ALA A 734 8.34 19.70 2.21
CA ALA A 734 8.98 18.43 1.91
C ALA A 734 8.16 17.29 2.53
N GLU A 735 7.97 16.22 1.77
CA GLU A 735 7.29 15.00 2.22
C GLU A 735 8.16 13.80 1.89
N LEU A 736 8.30 12.87 2.83
CA LEU A 736 9.01 11.61 2.68
C LEU A 736 8.11 10.49 3.17
N ALA A 737 7.89 9.48 2.33
CA ALA A 737 7.03 8.35 2.61
C ALA A 737 7.75 7.08 2.16
N GLY A 738 7.84 6.06 3.01
CA GLY A 738 8.51 4.82 2.64
C GLY A 738 8.00 3.62 3.41
N SER A 739 8.11 2.44 2.80
CA SER A 739 7.76 1.17 3.41
C SER A 739 8.85 0.14 3.15
N VAL A 740 9.04 -0.77 4.10
CA VAL A 740 9.95 -1.91 3.99
C VAL A 740 9.22 -3.16 4.45
N LEU A 741 9.21 -4.19 3.60
CA LEU A 741 8.82 -5.55 3.97
C LEU A 741 10.05 -6.25 4.54
N THR A 742 9.97 -6.67 5.80
CA THR A 742 11.13 -7.18 6.55
C THR A 742 11.09 -8.69 6.70
N TYR A 743 9.91 -9.29 6.61
CA TYR A 743 9.70 -10.73 6.72
C TYR A 743 8.40 -11.13 6.03
N GLU A 744 8.44 -12.23 5.29
CA GLU A 744 7.29 -12.86 4.67
C GLU A 744 7.41 -14.38 4.71
N GLU A 745 6.37 -15.09 5.15
CA GLU A 745 6.38 -16.55 5.23
C GLU A 745 5.00 -17.13 4.90
N PHE A 746 4.96 -18.26 4.19
CA PHE A 746 3.75 -18.97 3.82
C PHE A 746 3.88 -20.45 4.14
N CYS A 747 2.98 -20.97 4.96
CA CYS A 747 2.96 -22.36 5.37
C CYS A 747 1.80 -23.09 4.68
N THR A 748 2.10 -24.08 3.83
CA THR A 748 1.04 -24.89 3.20
C THR A 748 0.36 -25.81 4.21
N GLU A 749 1.17 -26.40 5.09
CA GLU A 749 0.79 -27.26 6.21
C GLU A 749 1.73 -26.96 7.39
N ALA A 750 1.40 -27.43 8.59
CA ALA A 750 2.18 -27.18 9.79
C ALA A 750 3.65 -27.62 9.63
N GLY A 751 4.57 -26.64 9.66
CA GLY A 751 6.01 -26.85 9.54
C GLY A 751 6.56 -26.88 8.11
N ALA A 752 5.71 -26.80 7.08
CA ALA A 752 6.09 -26.67 5.68
C ALA A 752 5.95 -25.21 5.22
N CYS A 753 6.88 -24.36 5.69
CA CYS A 753 6.85 -22.91 5.49
C CYS A 753 7.98 -22.43 4.56
N ARG A 754 7.72 -21.38 3.78
CA ARG A 754 8.69 -20.76 2.87
C ARG A 754 8.37 -19.30 2.56
N GLU A 755 9.38 -18.56 2.17
CA GLU A 755 9.23 -17.21 1.62
C GLU A 755 8.76 -17.27 0.15
N GLY A 756 8.23 -16.15 -0.37
CA GLY A 756 7.93 -15.98 -1.80
C GLY A 756 6.65 -16.65 -2.31
N GLY A 757 5.90 -17.33 -1.46
CA GLY A 757 4.55 -17.83 -1.72
C GLY A 757 4.43 -19.36 -1.74
N THR A 758 3.40 -19.88 -2.42
CA THR A 758 3.22 -21.33 -2.62
C THR A 758 2.99 -21.67 -4.10
N ALA A 759 3.28 -22.91 -4.49
CA ALA A 759 3.12 -23.34 -5.88
C ALA A 759 1.65 -23.23 -6.34
N ASN A 760 1.44 -22.76 -7.58
CA ASN A 760 0.11 -22.57 -8.20
C ASN A 760 -0.82 -21.61 -7.43
N SER A 761 -0.27 -20.74 -6.59
CA SER A 761 -1.02 -19.83 -5.71
C SER A 761 -1.04 -18.40 -6.23
N TYR A 762 -2.02 -17.59 -5.81
CA TYR A 762 -2.08 -16.16 -6.15
C TYR A 762 -1.08 -15.30 -5.38
N ILE A 763 -0.51 -15.84 -4.30
CA ILE A 763 0.35 -15.12 -3.35
C ILE A 763 1.52 -14.40 -4.02
N PRO A 764 2.32 -15.04 -4.90
CA PRO A 764 3.51 -14.39 -5.45
C PRO A 764 3.18 -13.14 -6.29
N SER A 765 1.97 -13.06 -6.86
CA SER A 765 1.53 -11.90 -7.64
C SER A 765 1.05 -10.73 -6.77
N HIS A 766 0.76 -10.97 -5.49
CA HIS A 766 0.34 -9.96 -4.52
C HIS A 766 1.47 -9.51 -3.58
N LEU A 767 2.66 -10.11 -3.68
CA LEU A 767 3.82 -9.73 -2.87
C LEU A 767 4.29 -8.31 -3.26
N PRO A 768 4.28 -7.35 -2.33
CA PRO A 768 4.72 -5.98 -2.59
C PRO A 768 6.26 -5.94 -2.73
N PRO A 769 6.84 -4.84 -3.24
CA PRO A 769 8.28 -4.68 -3.25
C PRO A 769 8.85 -4.69 -1.83
N LYS A 770 10.06 -5.24 -1.68
CA LYS A 770 10.78 -5.30 -0.39
C LYS A 770 11.00 -3.93 0.23
N ASN A 771 11.14 -2.90 -0.60
CA ASN A 771 11.17 -1.52 -0.15
C ASN A 771 10.53 -0.58 -1.17
N SER A 772 9.98 0.53 -0.68
CA SER A 772 9.51 1.65 -1.50
C SER A 772 9.83 2.97 -0.82
N LEU A 773 10.09 4.00 -1.63
CA LEU A 773 10.35 5.35 -1.15
C LEU A 773 9.73 6.38 -2.09
N SER A 774 9.07 7.38 -1.53
CA SER A 774 8.55 8.55 -2.23
C SER A 774 9.04 9.80 -1.51
N ALA A 775 9.68 10.70 -2.24
CA ALA A 775 10.13 11.99 -1.74
C ALA A 775 9.52 13.10 -2.61
N THR A 776 8.80 14.02 -2.00
CA THR A 776 8.18 15.17 -2.68
C THR A 776 8.74 16.46 -2.11
N LEU A 777 9.12 17.39 -2.99
CA LEU A 777 9.54 18.75 -2.63
C LEU A 777 8.68 19.73 -3.41
N GLY A 778 8.14 20.75 -2.75
CA GLY A 778 7.32 21.77 -3.42
C GLY A 778 7.44 23.16 -2.82
N ALA A 779 7.04 24.15 -3.61
CA ALA A 779 7.08 25.56 -3.27
C ALA A 779 5.77 26.27 -3.69
N ARG A 780 5.35 27.23 -2.87
CA ARG A 780 4.23 28.14 -3.08
C ARG A 780 4.82 29.55 -3.23
N LEU A 781 4.66 30.14 -4.41
CA LEU A 781 5.28 31.40 -4.82
C LEU A 781 4.21 32.43 -5.20
N PHE A 782 4.57 33.71 -5.16
CA PHE A 782 3.70 34.84 -5.54
C PHE A 782 2.37 34.84 -4.77
N ASP A 783 2.45 34.85 -3.43
CA ASP A 783 1.27 34.77 -2.55
C ASP A 783 0.42 33.51 -2.86
N GLU A 784 1.10 32.37 -3.00
CA GLU A 784 0.52 31.06 -3.34
C GLU A 784 -0.19 31.01 -4.72
N ARG A 785 0.00 32.00 -5.59
CA ARG A 785 -0.57 31.95 -6.96
C ARG A 785 0.10 30.92 -7.84
N LEU A 786 1.37 30.60 -7.59
CA LEU A 786 2.07 29.53 -8.28
C LEU A 786 2.46 28.46 -7.27
N HIS A 787 1.95 27.25 -7.47
CA HIS A 787 2.42 26.05 -6.81
C HIS A 787 3.22 25.21 -7.78
N VAL A 788 4.41 24.77 -7.36
CA VAL A 788 5.27 23.88 -8.14
C VAL A 788 5.87 22.82 -7.22
N GLY A 789 5.98 21.60 -7.71
CA GLY A 789 6.59 20.50 -6.96
C GLY A 789 7.18 19.44 -7.86
N GLY A 790 8.14 18.71 -7.30
CA GLY A 790 8.73 17.53 -7.90
C GLY A 790 8.59 16.34 -6.96
N ARG A 791 8.44 15.15 -7.54
CA ARG A 791 8.38 13.89 -6.81
C ARG A 791 9.39 12.89 -7.38
N TYR A 792 10.10 12.24 -6.47
CA TYR A 792 10.90 11.06 -6.73
C TYR A 792 10.18 9.83 -6.16
N THR A 793 10.11 8.74 -6.92
CA THR A 793 9.55 7.47 -6.47
C THR A 793 10.50 6.33 -6.80
N HIS A 794 10.83 5.54 -5.79
CA HIS A 794 11.62 4.31 -5.86
C HIS A 794 10.76 3.11 -5.51
N MET A 795 10.86 2.06 -6.32
CA MET A 795 10.31 0.75 -6.01
C MET A 795 11.42 -0.29 -6.13
N GLY A 796 11.64 -1.03 -5.04
CA GLY A 796 12.60 -2.14 -4.99
C GLY A 796 12.09 -3.39 -5.72
N ASP A 797 12.88 -4.47 -5.66
CA ASP A 797 12.47 -5.77 -6.19
C ASP A 797 11.39 -6.43 -5.32
N ARG A 798 10.74 -7.47 -5.85
CA ARG A 798 9.78 -8.31 -5.13
C ARG A 798 10.43 -9.19 -4.06
N GLY A 799 11.75 -9.40 -4.12
CA GLY A 799 12.46 -10.35 -3.28
C GLY A 799 12.35 -11.80 -3.76
N ASN A 800 12.28 -12.73 -2.81
CA ASN A 800 12.15 -14.15 -3.10
C ASN A 800 10.75 -14.44 -3.65
N THR A 801 10.64 -15.22 -4.73
CA THR A 801 9.37 -15.47 -5.42
C THR A 801 9.40 -16.85 -6.03
N ILE A 802 8.28 -17.56 -5.91
CA ILE A 802 8.13 -18.91 -6.48
C ILE A 802 7.47 -18.81 -7.83
N TYR A 803 8.18 -19.31 -8.85
CA TYR A 803 7.66 -19.43 -10.20
C TYR A 803 7.14 -20.85 -10.42
N THR A 804 5.91 -20.95 -10.93
CA THR A 804 5.37 -22.25 -11.36
C THR A 804 5.23 -22.32 -12.87
N PHE A 805 5.72 -23.40 -13.47
CA PHE A 805 5.73 -23.63 -14.92
C PHE A 805 4.74 -24.74 -15.30
N GLY A 806 4.41 -24.86 -16.60
CA GLY A 806 3.63 -26.00 -17.12
C GLY A 806 2.11 -25.87 -17.03
N GLY A 807 1.55 -24.67 -17.22
CA GLY A 807 0.10 -24.43 -17.11
C GLY A 807 -0.36 -24.13 -15.69
N SER A 808 0.53 -23.60 -14.86
CA SER A 808 0.28 -23.05 -13.53
C SER A 808 0.45 -21.52 -13.53
N LEU A 809 0.16 -20.87 -12.41
CA LEU A 809 0.27 -19.41 -12.28
C LEU A 809 1.71 -18.90 -12.61
N THR A 810 1.81 -17.93 -13.51
CA THR A 810 3.02 -17.25 -13.95
C THR A 810 3.07 -15.84 -13.36
N VAL A 811 4.09 -15.59 -12.57
CA VAL A 811 4.33 -14.28 -11.94
C VAL A 811 5.03 -13.36 -12.93
N VAL A 812 4.59 -12.11 -13.04
CA VAL A 812 5.26 -11.10 -13.85
C VAL A 812 6.32 -10.39 -13.02
N ASP A 813 7.57 -10.44 -13.45
CA ASP A 813 8.66 -9.73 -12.78
C ASP A 813 8.81 -8.28 -13.22
N TRP A 814 9.18 -7.43 -12.26
CA TRP A 814 9.62 -6.07 -12.50
C TRP A 814 11.05 -5.90 -12.00
N GLU A 815 11.81 -5.05 -12.68
CA GLU A 815 13.10 -4.59 -12.17
C GLU A 815 12.91 -3.39 -11.25
N PRO A 816 13.75 -3.22 -10.21
CA PRO A 816 13.74 -2.00 -9.40
C PRO A 816 13.81 -0.73 -10.27
N TYR A 817 12.99 0.26 -9.94
CA TYR A 817 12.88 1.47 -10.76
C TYR A 817 12.78 2.75 -9.95
N ASP A 818 13.21 3.81 -10.61
CA ASP A 818 13.23 5.19 -10.13
C ASP A 818 12.52 6.06 -11.15
N VAL A 819 11.53 6.82 -10.69
CA VAL A 819 10.73 7.72 -11.55
C VAL A 819 10.70 9.11 -10.93
N PHE A 820 10.74 10.12 -11.80
CA PHE A 820 10.69 11.54 -11.44
C PHE A 820 9.51 12.21 -12.12
N ASP A 821 8.66 12.83 -11.32
CA ASP A 821 7.47 13.56 -11.76
C ASP A 821 7.60 15.05 -11.38
N LEU A 822 7.00 15.93 -12.19
CA LEU A 822 6.84 17.35 -11.91
C LEU A 822 5.35 17.69 -11.98
N PHE A 823 4.89 18.54 -11.07
CA PHE A 823 3.52 19.00 -11.03
C PHE A 823 3.47 20.45 -10.56
N GLY A 824 2.37 21.13 -10.90
CA GLY A 824 2.12 22.47 -10.41
C GLY A 824 0.76 22.99 -10.83
N ASP A 825 0.37 24.11 -10.24
CA ASP A 825 -0.78 24.86 -10.67
C ASP A 825 -0.54 26.37 -10.52
N PHE A 826 -1.16 27.12 -11.44
CA PHE A 826 -1.13 28.56 -11.46
C PHE A 826 -2.55 29.10 -11.32
N ARG A 827 -2.81 29.78 -10.19
CA ARG A 827 -4.06 30.49 -9.92
C ARG A 827 -4.07 31.79 -10.71
N ILE A 828 -4.99 31.89 -11.67
CA ILE A 828 -5.23 33.11 -12.45
C ILE A 828 -5.93 34.14 -11.55
N ASP A 829 -6.94 33.67 -10.83
CA ASP A 829 -7.67 34.38 -9.79
C ASP A 829 -8.21 33.38 -8.75
N ASP A 830 -9.06 33.82 -7.83
CA ASP A 830 -9.62 32.99 -6.73
C ASP A 830 -10.53 31.86 -7.22
N ARG A 831 -10.86 31.85 -8.51
CA ARG A 831 -11.89 31.00 -9.14
C ARG A 831 -11.36 30.20 -10.32
N MET A 832 -10.24 30.59 -10.91
CA MET A 832 -9.68 29.97 -12.10
C MET A 832 -8.22 29.59 -11.90
N SER A 833 -7.86 28.39 -12.34
CA SER A 833 -6.49 27.90 -12.29
C SER A 833 -6.14 27.06 -13.49
N VAL A 834 -4.85 27.04 -13.81
CA VAL A 834 -4.25 26.17 -14.80
C VAL A 834 -3.33 25.18 -14.07
N GLU A 835 -3.65 23.91 -14.15
CA GLU A 835 -2.82 22.83 -13.63
C GLU A 835 -1.87 22.31 -14.73
N PHE A 836 -0.65 21.93 -14.39
CA PHE A 836 0.29 21.32 -15.33
C PHE A 836 1.11 20.22 -14.66
N GLY A 837 1.54 19.24 -15.43
CA GLY A 837 2.38 18.16 -14.92
C GLY A 837 3.12 17.40 -16.00
N ILE A 838 4.25 16.81 -15.62
CA ILE A 838 5.04 15.90 -16.44
C ILE A 838 5.31 14.67 -15.60
N ASP A 839 4.67 13.56 -15.93
CA ASP A 839 4.94 12.27 -15.31
C ASP A 839 6.11 11.60 -16.04
N ASN A 840 6.98 10.89 -15.31
CA ASN A 840 8.12 10.15 -15.84
C ASN A 840 9.04 11.00 -16.75
N ILE A 841 9.59 12.10 -16.21
CA ILE A 841 10.37 13.10 -16.96
C ILE A 841 11.60 12.50 -17.65
N THR A 842 12.22 11.52 -16.99
CA THR A 842 13.36 10.77 -17.51
C THR A 842 12.99 9.76 -18.58
N ASP A 843 11.71 9.64 -18.92
CA ASP A 843 11.19 8.77 -19.97
C ASP A 843 11.63 7.31 -19.80
N ARG A 844 11.63 6.85 -18.54
CA ARG A 844 12.08 5.52 -18.16
C ARG A 844 11.06 4.50 -18.64
N TYR A 845 11.56 3.43 -19.25
CA TYR A 845 10.84 2.19 -19.47
C TYR A 845 10.84 1.40 -18.15
N TYR A 846 9.65 1.10 -17.62
CA TYR A 846 9.51 0.31 -16.41
C TYR A 846 8.15 -0.40 -16.36
N MET A 847 8.07 -1.41 -15.50
CA MET A 847 6.83 -2.14 -15.19
C MET A 847 6.37 -1.69 -13.81
N ASP A 848 5.10 -1.32 -13.64
CA ASP A 848 4.57 -1.02 -12.30
C ASP A 848 4.73 -2.25 -11.38
N ALA A 849 4.99 -2.00 -10.10
CA ALA A 849 5.01 -3.07 -9.11
C ALA A 849 3.60 -3.66 -8.99
N LEU A 850 3.48 -4.98 -8.78
CA LEU A 850 2.20 -5.71 -8.77
C LEU A 850 1.44 -5.68 -10.12
N THR A 851 2.11 -5.36 -11.23
CA THR A 851 1.52 -5.56 -12.55
C THR A 851 1.27 -7.05 -12.79
N LEU A 852 0.09 -7.37 -13.32
CA LEU A 852 -0.23 -8.72 -13.74
C LEU A 852 -0.01 -8.90 -15.24
N GLY A 853 -0.03 -7.80 -16.02
CA GLY A 853 0.28 -7.80 -17.44
C GLY A 853 1.73 -7.44 -17.75
N LEU A 854 2.28 -8.03 -18.81
CA LEU A 854 3.54 -7.59 -19.44
C LEU A 854 3.35 -6.26 -20.22
N MET A 855 2.60 -5.30 -19.65
CA MET A 855 2.37 -3.97 -20.18
C MET A 855 3.25 -2.96 -19.43
N PRO A 856 4.22 -2.29 -20.10
CA PRO A 856 5.04 -1.29 -19.44
C PRO A 856 4.23 -0.08 -19.07
N SER A 857 4.63 0.62 -18.02
CA SER A 857 4.02 1.88 -17.62
C SER A 857 4.27 2.98 -18.66
N PRO A 858 3.41 4.02 -18.72
CA PRO A 858 3.57 5.10 -19.67
C PRO A 858 4.95 5.76 -19.57
N GLY A 859 5.51 6.05 -20.74
CA GLY A 859 6.65 6.96 -20.88
C GLY A 859 6.29 8.38 -20.42
N ARG A 860 7.23 9.30 -20.62
CA ARG A 860 7.04 10.73 -20.35
C ARG A 860 5.71 11.24 -20.88
N THR A 861 4.88 11.77 -19.98
CA THR A 861 3.51 12.21 -20.30
C THR A 861 3.27 13.62 -19.78
N PHE A 862 2.94 14.54 -20.69
CA PHE A 862 2.58 15.92 -20.35
C PHE A 862 1.07 16.04 -20.12
N ARG A 863 0.68 16.79 -19.08
CA ARG A 863 -0.71 17.07 -18.73
C ARG A 863 -0.92 18.56 -18.53
N LEU A 864 -2.04 19.05 -19.03
CA LEU A 864 -2.52 20.42 -18.82
C LEU A 864 -3.98 20.36 -18.36
N GLY A 865 -4.32 21.09 -17.32
CA GLY A 865 -5.65 21.20 -16.75
C GLY A 865 -6.06 22.65 -16.64
N PHE A 866 -7.35 22.89 -16.74
CA PHE A 866 -8.01 24.13 -16.39
C PHE A 866 -9.15 23.82 -15.45
N THR A 867 -9.20 24.52 -14.32
CA THR A 867 -10.31 24.46 -13.38
C THR A 867 -10.91 25.85 -13.24
N GLY A 868 -12.24 25.94 -13.35
CA GLY A 868 -12.98 27.15 -13.03
C GLY A 868 -14.10 26.85 -12.04
N ALA A 869 -14.26 27.68 -11.02
CA ALA A 869 -15.25 27.55 -9.97
C ALA A 869 -15.96 28.89 -9.72
N PHE A 870 -17.29 28.93 -9.83
CA PHE A 870 -18.09 30.11 -9.55
C PHE A 870 -19.05 29.82 -8.41
N GLY A 871 -19.09 30.70 -7.41
CA GLY A 871 -19.91 30.50 -6.21
C GLY A 871 -19.41 29.39 -5.28
N GLY A 872 -18.37 28.65 -5.68
CA GLY A 872 -17.63 27.71 -4.85
C GLY A 872 -16.65 28.38 -3.90
N PRO A 873 -16.13 27.62 -2.92
CA PRO A 873 -15.10 28.14 -2.01
C PRO A 873 -13.93 28.64 -2.86
N ALA A 874 -13.34 29.77 -2.45
CA ALA A 874 -12.09 30.21 -3.05
C ALA A 874 -11.09 29.03 -2.96
N LYS A 875 -10.31 28.77 -4.02
CA LYS A 875 -9.18 27.84 -3.90
C LYS A 875 -8.34 28.35 -2.74
N ALA A 876 -8.34 27.59 -1.63
CA ALA A 876 -7.92 28.05 -0.32
C ALA A 876 -6.59 28.82 -0.38
N GLU A 877 -6.68 30.15 -0.38
CA GLU A 877 -5.60 30.98 0.12
C GLU A 877 -5.55 30.68 1.61
N SER A 878 -4.51 29.95 2.03
CA SER A 878 -4.17 29.85 3.44
C SER A 878 -5.23 29.21 4.36
N ASP A 879 -6.32 28.55 3.90
CA ASP A 879 -7.27 27.91 4.85
C ASP A 879 -6.62 26.80 5.68
N ASN A 880 -5.68 26.06 5.09
CA ASN A 880 -4.84 25.16 5.87
C ASN A 880 -4.03 25.94 6.92
N GLN A 881 -3.52 27.13 6.63
CA GLN A 881 -2.83 28.00 7.60
C GLN A 881 -3.79 28.59 8.65
N ARG A 882 -5.04 28.93 8.30
CA ARG A 882 -6.08 29.40 9.24
C ARG A 882 -6.58 28.29 10.16
N GLN A 883 -6.82 27.10 9.62
CA GLN A 883 -7.17 25.90 10.37
C GLN A 883 -5.98 25.46 11.24
N ARG A 884 -4.74 25.52 10.71
CA ARG A 884 -3.50 25.29 11.48
C ARG A 884 -3.28 26.34 12.57
N ALA A 885 -3.58 27.61 12.35
CA ALA A 885 -3.47 28.67 13.36
C ALA A 885 -4.53 28.50 14.46
N MET A 886 -5.72 28.00 14.12
CA MET A 886 -6.76 27.69 15.09
C MET A 886 -6.46 26.39 15.86
N GLU A 887 -5.92 25.37 15.20
CA GLU A 887 -5.46 24.13 15.82
C GLU A 887 -4.20 24.31 16.68
N SER A 888 -3.17 25.01 16.22
CA SER A 888 -1.93 25.29 16.96
C SER A 888 -2.21 26.12 18.22
N TYR A 889 -3.19 27.01 18.14
CA TYR A 889 -3.67 27.81 19.24
C TYR A 889 -4.54 27.00 20.22
N LEU A 890 -5.49 26.20 19.73
CA LEU A 890 -6.32 25.30 20.56
C LEU A 890 -5.47 24.24 21.25
N LEU A 891 -4.39 23.80 20.60
CA LEU A 891 -3.41 22.89 21.18
C LEU A 891 -2.52 23.58 22.21
N GLY A 892 -2.42 24.91 22.24
CA GLY A 892 -1.80 25.72 23.31
C GLY A 892 -0.38 25.30 23.72
N LYS A 893 0.27 24.45 22.92
CA LYS A 893 1.47 23.70 23.29
C LYS A 893 2.44 23.89 22.14
N SER A 894 3.29 24.90 22.23
CA SER A 894 4.61 24.75 21.62
C SER A 894 5.22 23.48 22.25
N ALA A 895 5.25 22.36 21.51
CA ALA A 895 5.69 21.06 22.01
C ALA A 895 7.11 21.08 22.57
N ALA A 896 7.85 22.13 22.26
CA ALA A 896 9.28 22.22 22.37
C ALA A 896 9.80 22.40 23.82
N GLY A 897 8.95 22.64 24.83
CA GLY A 897 9.40 23.02 26.18
C GLY A 897 10.40 24.20 26.15
N SER A 898 11.16 24.46 27.21
CA SER A 898 12.33 25.35 27.09
C SER A 898 13.53 24.54 26.60
N PHE A 899 14.17 25.01 25.52
CA PHE A 899 15.51 24.56 25.11
C PHE A 899 16.41 25.79 25.15
N ASP A 900 17.45 25.73 25.96
CA ASP A 900 18.40 26.82 26.22
C ASP A 900 19.42 27.02 25.09
N GLY A 901 19.36 26.19 24.04
CA GLY A 901 20.29 26.23 22.91
C GLY A 901 21.55 25.41 23.15
N ASP A 902 21.71 24.79 24.34
CA ASP A 902 22.90 24.02 24.68
C ASP A 902 22.79 22.58 24.18
N TRP A 903 23.67 22.22 23.27
CA TRP A 903 23.81 20.85 22.76
C TRP A 903 24.93 20.07 23.46
N SER A 904 25.65 20.71 24.38
CA SER A 904 26.75 20.11 25.12
C SER A 904 26.25 19.15 26.19
N GLY A 905 27.06 18.12 26.47
CA GLY A 905 26.78 17.18 27.55
C GLY A 905 26.74 15.74 27.08
N PHE A 906 26.54 14.87 28.08
CA PHE A 906 26.37 13.44 27.84
C PHE A 906 24.97 13.17 27.31
N TYR A 907 24.87 12.25 26.38
CA TYR A 907 23.59 11.80 25.87
C TYR A 907 23.59 10.29 25.67
N LEU A 908 22.44 9.67 25.89
CA LEU A 908 22.19 8.26 25.60
C LEU A 908 20.86 8.13 24.88
N GLY A 909 20.70 7.11 24.06
CA GLY A 909 19.47 6.96 23.31
C GLY A 909 19.28 5.58 22.72
N ALA A 910 18.11 5.37 22.15
CA ALA A 910 17.75 4.17 21.41
C ALA A 910 17.58 4.52 19.93
N THR A 911 17.99 3.61 19.05
CA THR A 911 17.83 3.69 17.61
C THR A 911 17.00 2.53 17.10
N ALA A 912 16.20 2.82 16.08
CA ALA A 912 15.54 1.84 15.23
C ALA A 912 15.82 2.23 13.78
N GLY A 913 16.07 1.27 12.92
CA GLY A 913 16.42 1.57 11.55
C GLY A 913 16.38 0.36 10.65
N TYR A 914 16.70 0.62 9.40
CA TYR A 914 16.86 -0.39 8.37
C TYR A 914 18.30 -0.32 7.84
N ALA A 915 18.85 -1.47 7.48
CA ALA A 915 20.17 -1.62 6.91
C ALA A 915 20.08 -2.48 5.65
N ASP A 916 20.49 -1.95 4.50
CA ASP A 916 20.77 -2.76 3.32
C ASP A 916 22.20 -3.31 3.41
N ILE A 917 22.33 -4.62 3.39
CA ILE A 917 23.61 -5.32 3.50
C ILE A 917 23.91 -5.98 2.17
N SER A 918 24.91 -5.44 1.46
CA SER A 918 25.43 -6.05 0.24
C SER A 918 26.66 -6.89 0.55
N ARG A 919 26.60 -8.16 0.20
CA ARG A 919 27.73 -9.08 0.25
C ARG A 919 28.23 -9.36 -1.16
N LYS A 920 29.55 -9.46 -1.27
CA LYS A 920 30.19 -9.94 -2.50
C LYS A 920 31.28 -10.92 -2.14
N GLY A 921 31.30 -12.07 -2.80
CA GLY A 921 32.21 -13.13 -2.43
C GLY A 921 32.32 -14.25 -3.44
N THR A 922 33.24 -15.15 -3.15
CA THR A 922 33.45 -16.37 -3.92
C THR A 922 33.48 -17.54 -2.96
N THR A 923 32.86 -18.65 -3.35
CA THR A 923 32.92 -19.90 -2.60
C THR A 923 33.77 -20.88 -3.41
N THR A 924 34.74 -21.51 -2.75
CA THR A 924 35.63 -22.53 -3.33
C THR A 924 35.42 -23.86 -2.61
N ASP A 925 36.01 -24.93 -3.13
CA ASP A 925 36.17 -26.17 -2.36
C ASP A 925 37.02 -25.95 -1.08
N GLY A 926 37.12 -26.97 -0.23
CA GLY A 926 37.89 -26.93 1.02
C GLY A 926 39.41 -26.79 0.83
N ALA A 927 39.94 -27.09 -0.37
CA ALA A 927 41.34 -26.88 -0.73
C ALA A 927 41.61 -25.48 -1.31
N GLY A 928 40.57 -24.73 -1.66
CA GLY A 928 40.65 -23.39 -2.23
C GLY A 928 40.61 -23.33 -3.76
N ASN A 929 40.25 -24.41 -4.46
CA ASN A 929 40.12 -24.41 -5.92
C ASN A 929 38.71 -23.97 -6.36
N ALA A 930 38.62 -23.45 -7.58
CA ALA A 930 37.36 -23.05 -8.17
C ALA A 930 36.56 -24.30 -8.58
N ASP A 931 35.33 -24.41 -8.07
CA ASP A 931 34.37 -25.46 -8.38
C ASP A 931 33.08 -24.83 -8.93
N ALA A 932 32.51 -25.41 -9.97
CA ALA A 932 31.35 -24.84 -10.67
C ALA A 932 30.11 -24.82 -9.77
N VAL A 933 29.98 -25.80 -8.88
CA VAL A 933 28.88 -25.87 -7.93
C VAL A 933 29.12 -24.95 -6.74
N ALA A 934 30.33 -24.92 -6.18
CA ALA A 934 30.69 -23.93 -5.17
C ALA A 934 30.46 -22.49 -5.67
N ALA A 935 30.67 -22.21 -6.95
CA ALA A 935 30.41 -20.88 -7.51
C ALA A 935 28.92 -20.45 -7.40
N THR A 936 27.96 -21.38 -7.45
CA THR A 936 26.53 -21.07 -7.29
C THR A 936 26.14 -20.80 -5.83
N GLU A 937 26.95 -21.26 -4.87
CA GLU A 937 26.87 -20.97 -3.42
C GLU A 937 27.51 -19.61 -3.04
N SER A 938 27.74 -18.71 -4.01
CA SER A 938 28.40 -17.42 -3.76
C SER A 938 27.62 -16.49 -2.82
N ALA A 939 28.35 -15.71 -2.02
CA ALA A 939 27.79 -14.64 -1.18
C ALA A 939 27.42 -13.36 -1.96
N ASP A 940 27.37 -13.39 -3.29
CA ASP A 940 26.90 -12.26 -4.12
C ASP A 940 25.38 -12.09 -3.98
N LEU A 941 24.97 -11.43 -2.90
CA LEU A 941 23.58 -11.16 -2.53
C LEU A 941 23.46 -9.84 -1.74
N SER A 942 22.30 -9.21 -1.82
CA SER A 942 21.92 -8.07 -0.99
C SER A 942 20.62 -8.39 -0.26
N HIS A 943 20.52 -7.98 1.01
CA HIS A 943 19.27 -8.06 1.74
C HIS A 943 19.10 -6.88 2.69
N GLY A 944 17.83 -6.57 2.95
CA GLY A 944 17.43 -5.67 4.01
C GLY A 944 17.49 -6.30 5.39
N ASP A 945 17.76 -5.49 6.39
CA ASP A 945 17.87 -5.93 7.77
C ASP A 945 17.35 -4.83 8.71
N MET A 946 16.42 -5.18 9.60
CA MET A 946 16.00 -4.26 10.65
C MET A 946 17.03 -4.23 11.75
N GLN A 947 17.38 -3.02 12.19
CA GLN A 947 18.34 -2.81 13.25
C GLN A 947 17.73 -2.05 14.42
N TRP A 948 17.98 -2.54 15.62
CA TRP A 948 17.53 -1.94 16.88
C TRP A 948 18.74 -1.79 17.79
N GLY A 949 18.96 -0.59 18.28
CA GLY A 949 20.20 -0.30 18.97
C GLY A 949 20.07 0.69 20.10
N ALA A 950 21.18 0.85 20.80
CA ALA A 950 21.39 1.93 21.73
C ALA A 950 22.67 2.66 21.35
N PHE A 951 22.70 3.96 21.62
CA PHE A 951 23.86 4.79 21.43
C PHE A 951 24.11 5.63 22.68
N ALA A 952 25.37 6.00 22.88
CA ALA A 952 25.77 6.94 23.90
C ALA A 952 26.92 7.78 23.39
N GLY A 953 26.91 9.07 23.75
CA GLY A 953 27.93 9.99 23.30
C GLY A 953 28.06 11.21 24.19
N TYR A 954 29.01 12.06 23.83
CA TYR A 954 29.23 13.33 24.49
C TYR A 954 29.46 14.41 23.44
N ASN A 955 28.70 15.50 23.53
CA ASN A 955 28.84 16.69 22.71
C ASN A 955 29.56 17.80 23.49
N TYR A 956 30.38 18.56 22.80
CA TYR A 956 31.10 19.71 23.33
C TYR A 956 30.91 20.90 22.37
N ASP A 957 30.37 22.01 22.88
CA ASP A 957 30.25 23.26 22.13
C ASP A 957 31.61 23.92 21.94
N LEU A 958 31.97 24.15 20.67
CA LEU A 958 33.18 24.84 20.25
C LEU A 958 32.96 26.36 20.07
N GLY A 959 31.73 26.83 20.23
CA GLY A 959 31.29 28.20 20.03
C GLY A 959 30.83 28.47 18.59
N GLY A 960 29.97 29.49 18.43
CA GLY A 960 29.45 29.91 17.12
C GLY A 960 28.54 28.87 16.45
N GLY A 961 27.92 27.98 17.24
CA GLY A 961 27.04 26.90 16.77
C GLY A 961 27.77 25.61 16.41
N TRP A 962 29.11 25.55 16.46
CA TRP A 962 29.85 24.32 16.13
C TRP A 962 29.91 23.35 17.31
N ILE A 963 29.54 22.09 17.06
CA ILE A 963 29.57 20.99 18.03
C ILE A 963 30.59 19.95 17.59
N ALA A 964 31.44 19.49 18.50
CA ALA A 964 32.25 18.28 18.32
C ALA A 964 31.91 17.25 19.39
N GLY A 965 31.97 15.97 19.04
CA GLY A 965 31.61 14.90 19.97
C GLY A 965 32.22 13.56 19.64
N ALA A 966 32.01 12.61 20.55
CA ALA A 966 32.33 11.20 20.35
C ALA A 966 31.11 10.35 20.70
N GLU A 967 30.86 9.30 19.93
CA GLU A 967 29.68 8.45 20.05
C GLU A 967 30.05 6.98 19.84
N ALA A 968 29.43 6.11 20.65
CA ALA A 968 29.38 4.68 20.40
C ALA A 968 27.92 4.27 20.14
N ASP A 969 27.73 3.39 19.17
CA ASP A 969 26.43 2.82 18.80
C ASP A 969 26.56 1.29 18.75
N PHE A 970 25.56 0.59 19.29
CA PHE A 970 25.44 -0.86 19.23
C PHE A 970 24.04 -1.20 18.74
N SER A 971 23.96 -1.91 17.62
CA SER A 971 22.72 -2.29 16.95
C SER A 971 22.63 -3.82 16.83
N LEU A 972 21.57 -4.40 17.36
CA LEU A 972 21.12 -5.75 17.02
C LEU A 972 20.50 -5.74 15.63
N MET A 973 20.69 -6.82 14.89
CA MET A 973 20.23 -6.99 13.52
C MET A 973 19.34 -8.25 13.47
N GLN A 974 18.28 -8.24 12.66
CA GLN A 974 17.17 -9.19 12.76
C GLN A 974 16.93 -10.00 11.48
N GLY A 975 17.43 -9.53 10.34
CA GLY A 975 17.26 -10.14 9.02
C GLY A 975 18.36 -11.15 8.69
N ASN A 976 17.94 -12.28 8.14
CA ASN A 976 18.81 -13.26 7.49
C ASN A 976 18.54 -13.28 5.98
N ALA A 977 19.51 -13.76 5.21
CA ALA A 977 19.33 -14.01 3.78
C ALA A 977 19.68 -15.45 3.46
N MET A 978 18.90 -16.10 2.61
CA MET A 978 19.13 -17.48 2.20
C MET A 978 19.35 -17.59 0.69
N ARG A 979 20.35 -18.38 0.27
CA ARG A 979 20.65 -18.69 -1.13
C ARG A 979 20.67 -20.20 -1.33
N TYR A 980 19.98 -20.70 -2.34
CA TYR A 980 20.01 -22.11 -2.72
C TYR A 980 20.96 -22.35 -3.90
N ALA A 981 21.72 -23.45 -3.83
CA ALA A 981 22.42 -24.03 -4.96
C ALA A 981 21.59 -25.23 -5.46
N ILE A 982 21.26 -25.22 -6.76
CA ILE A 982 20.43 -26.22 -7.42
C ILE A 982 21.32 -27.02 -8.38
N SER A 983 21.13 -28.34 -8.44
CA SER A 983 21.81 -29.20 -9.43
C SER A 983 21.30 -28.91 -10.86
N GLU A 984 22.21 -28.77 -11.83
CA GLU A 984 21.89 -28.62 -13.26
C GLU A 984 22.05 -29.93 -14.06
N GLU A 985 21.97 -31.10 -13.42
CA GLU A 985 22.14 -32.37 -14.16
C GLU A 985 20.96 -32.60 -15.13
N ILE A 986 21.16 -32.20 -16.39
CA ILE A 986 20.18 -32.35 -17.47
C ILE A 986 19.95 -33.83 -17.73
N GLN A 987 18.81 -34.37 -17.30
CA GLN A 987 18.38 -35.69 -17.77
C GLN A 987 17.87 -35.59 -19.21
N THR A 988 18.67 -36.09 -20.16
CA THR A 988 18.19 -36.39 -21.51
C THR A 988 17.34 -37.65 -21.48
N THR A 989 16.05 -37.52 -21.76
CA THR A 989 15.22 -38.69 -22.06
C THR A 989 15.61 -39.28 -23.42
N ALA A 990 15.38 -40.58 -23.62
CA ALA A 990 15.71 -41.32 -24.85
C ALA A 990 15.06 -40.75 -26.13
N ASN A 991 14.16 -39.78 -26.01
CA ASN A 991 13.36 -39.23 -27.10
C ASN A 991 13.87 -37.87 -27.62
N GLY A 992 14.99 -37.35 -27.09
CA GLY A 992 15.63 -36.14 -27.60
C GLY A 992 14.90 -34.82 -27.30
N PHE A 993 13.87 -34.84 -26.45
CA PHE A 993 13.28 -33.63 -25.89
C PHE A 993 13.97 -33.27 -24.57
N TYR A 994 14.42 -32.03 -24.45
CA TYR A 994 14.90 -31.46 -23.19
C TYR A 994 13.71 -31.28 -22.25
N ASN A 995 13.63 -32.08 -21.19
CA ASN A 995 12.76 -31.78 -20.09
C ASN A 995 13.53 -30.85 -19.14
N LEU A 996 13.43 -29.53 -19.35
CA LEU A 996 14.07 -28.54 -18.46
C LEU A 996 13.40 -28.45 -17.07
N ALA A 997 12.38 -29.28 -16.81
CA ALA A 997 11.48 -29.14 -15.65
C ALA A 997 11.35 -30.38 -14.75
N ALA A 998 12.07 -31.48 -15.01
CA ALA A 998 12.13 -32.56 -14.03
C ALA A 998 13.47 -32.46 -13.30
N ASP A 999 13.36 -32.08 -12.02
CA ASP A 999 14.34 -32.33 -10.96
C ASP A 999 15.39 -31.23 -10.74
N GLN A 1000 14.92 -29.99 -10.52
CA GLN A 1000 15.71 -28.98 -9.82
C GLN A 1000 15.90 -29.42 -8.37
N GLU A 1001 16.90 -30.25 -8.10
CA GLU A 1001 17.23 -30.70 -6.76
C GLU A 1001 18.04 -29.64 -6.01
N ALA A 1002 17.55 -29.23 -4.84
CA ALA A 1002 18.31 -28.34 -3.96
C ALA A 1002 19.50 -29.13 -3.43
N GLN A 1003 20.72 -28.68 -3.71
CA GLN A 1003 21.94 -29.35 -3.28
C GLN A 1003 22.49 -28.76 -1.99
N ALA A 1004 22.45 -27.44 -1.87
CA ALA A 1004 22.89 -26.73 -0.68
C ALA A 1004 22.06 -25.47 -0.46
N SER A 1005 21.96 -25.05 0.79
CA SER A 1005 21.48 -23.72 1.14
C SER A 1005 22.57 -22.97 1.92
N MET A 1006 22.64 -21.66 1.73
CA MET A 1006 23.54 -20.76 2.44
C MET A 1006 22.71 -19.65 3.08
N GLU A 1007 22.66 -19.66 4.40
CA GLU A 1007 22.04 -18.62 5.22
C GLU A 1007 23.11 -17.65 5.74
N TYR A 1008 22.83 -16.36 5.66
CA TYR A 1008 23.69 -15.27 6.11
C TYR A 1008 22.93 -14.45 7.15
N ASP A 1009 23.36 -14.57 8.41
CA ASP A 1009 22.79 -13.90 9.58
C ASP A 1009 23.76 -12.82 10.09
N SER A 1010 23.36 -11.56 9.95
CA SER A 1010 24.01 -10.42 10.60
C SER A 1010 23.44 -10.29 12.00
N GLN A 1011 24.23 -10.55 13.04
CA GLN A 1011 23.70 -10.63 14.40
C GLN A 1011 23.70 -9.27 15.12
N TRP A 1012 24.81 -8.55 15.00
CA TRP A 1012 24.96 -7.21 15.57
C TRP A 1012 26.04 -6.42 14.88
N MET A 1013 25.88 -5.10 14.89
CA MET A 1013 26.86 -4.13 14.44
C MET A 1013 27.16 -3.13 15.55
N ALA A 1014 28.44 -2.84 15.78
CA ALA A 1014 28.89 -1.83 16.75
C ALA A 1014 29.78 -0.80 16.05
N THR A 1015 29.64 0.47 16.42
CA THR A 1015 30.49 1.56 15.90
C THR A 1015 31.02 2.44 17.03
N ALA A 1016 32.21 3.00 16.80
CA ALA A 1016 32.80 4.04 17.65
C ALA A 1016 33.28 5.17 16.73
N ARG A 1017 32.71 6.36 16.90
CA ARG A 1017 32.74 7.46 15.92
C ARG A 1017 33.06 8.80 16.57
N GLY A 1018 33.84 9.63 15.85
CA GLY A 1018 33.85 11.07 16.10
C GLY A 1018 32.68 11.74 15.39
N ARG A 1019 32.17 12.83 15.96
CA ARG A 1019 31.05 13.64 15.46
C ARG A 1019 31.50 15.10 15.33
N ILE A 1020 31.10 15.75 14.24
CA ILE A 1020 31.21 17.21 14.07
C ILE A 1020 29.92 17.74 13.45
N GLY A 1021 29.38 18.84 13.97
CA GLY A 1021 28.10 19.38 13.53
C GLY A 1021 27.94 20.87 13.76
N TYR A 1022 26.84 21.41 13.24
CA TYR A 1022 26.43 22.80 13.36
C TYR A 1022 25.00 22.88 13.88
N ALA A 1023 24.82 23.59 14.99
CA ALA A 1023 23.57 23.82 15.67
C ALA A 1023 22.95 25.16 15.27
N THR A 1024 21.66 25.15 14.96
CA THR A 1024 20.83 26.33 14.72
C THR A 1024 19.62 26.28 15.65
N GLY A 1025 19.80 26.74 16.89
CA GLY A 1025 18.80 26.59 17.94
C GLY A 1025 18.51 25.11 18.20
N ARG A 1026 17.28 24.68 17.95
CA ARG A 1026 16.78 23.32 18.23
C ARG A 1026 17.16 22.27 17.19
N ALA A 1027 17.87 22.61 16.13
CA ALA A 1027 18.33 21.64 15.13
C ALA A 1027 19.85 21.56 15.12
N LEU A 1028 20.39 20.34 15.07
CA LEU A 1028 21.81 20.03 14.95
C LEU A 1028 22.03 19.14 13.73
N PHE A 1029 22.77 19.64 12.74
CA PHE A 1029 23.20 18.87 11.57
C PHE A 1029 24.63 18.40 11.77
N TYR A 1030 24.94 17.14 11.50
CA TYR A 1030 26.25 16.57 11.84
C TYR A 1030 26.71 15.49 10.87
N GLY A 1031 28.03 15.34 10.77
CA GLY A 1031 28.70 14.20 10.16
C GLY A 1031 29.42 13.35 11.21
N THR A 1032 29.54 12.05 10.96
CA THR A 1032 30.24 11.09 11.81
C THR A 1032 31.23 10.23 11.02
N GLY A 1033 32.28 9.76 11.69
CA GLY A 1033 33.23 8.82 11.11
C GLY A 1033 34.04 8.06 12.14
N GLY A 1034 34.34 6.79 11.87
CA GLY A 1034 35.10 5.96 12.81
C GLY A 1034 35.20 4.48 12.46
N LEU A 1035 35.34 3.65 13.51
CA LEU A 1035 35.50 2.20 13.40
C LEU A 1035 34.15 1.51 13.45
N ALA A 1036 34.02 0.39 12.74
CA ALA A 1036 32.84 -0.46 12.73
C ALA A 1036 33.21 -1.93 12.94
N PHE A 1037 32.33 -2.66 13.62
CA PHE A 1037 32.43 -4.10 13.87
C PHE A 1037 31.11 -4.76 13.53
N LEU A 1038 31.13 -5.89 12.81
CA LEU A 1038 29.93 -6.66 12.44
C LEU A 1038 30.13 -8.12 12.81
N LYS A 1039 29.21 -8.69 13.58
CA LYS A 1039 29.16 -10.13 13.86
C LYS A 1039 28.24 -10.79 12.85
N GLU A 1040 28.80 -11.73 12.10
CA GLU A 1040 28.11 -12.48 11.07
C GLU A 1040 28.20 -13.97 11.38
N LYS A 1041 27.08 -14.67 11.22
CA LYS A 1041 26.94 -16.12 11.28
C LYS A 1041 26.50 -16.59 9.88
N GLN A 1042 27.19 -17.57 9.33
CA GLN A 1042 26.78 -18.23 8.10
C GLN A 1042 26.43 -19.69 8.39
N THR A 1043 25.26 -20.12 7.97
CA THR A 1043 24.77 -21.50 8.10
C THR A 1043 24.70 -22.11 6.71
N ARG A 1044 25.34 -23.25 6.48
CA ARG A 1044 25.22 -24.01 5.24
C ARG A 1044 24.39 -25.26 5.45
N GLY A 1045 23.29 -25.43 4.73
CA GLY A 1045 22.53 -26.68 4.68
C GLY A 1045 23.01 -27.58 3.55
N GLN A 1046 23.14 -28.88 3.82
CA GLN A 1046 23.41 -29.93 2.84
C GLN A 1046 22.15 -30.74 2.61
N TYR A 1047 21.80 -30.97 1.35
CA TYR A 1047 20.60 -31.71 0.97
C TYR A 1047 20.94 -33.08 0.35
N ILE A 1048 19.99 -34.02 0.41
CA ILE A 1048 20.07 -35.37 -0.15
C ILE A 1048 18.78 -35.73 -0.88
N ASP A 1049 18.86 -36.56 -1.93
CA ASP A 1049 17.73 -37.01 -2.75
C ASP A 1049 16.79 -38.02 -2.03
N THR A 1050 15.51 -38.00 -2.38
CA THR A 1050 14.37 -38.74 -1.84
C THR A 1050 13.58 -39.52 -2.90
N TYR A 1051 14.11 -39.72 -4.11
CA TYR A 1051 13.47 -40.44 -5.23
C TYR A 1051 13.17 -41.94 -4.94
N ASP A 1052 12.14 -42.23 -4.14
CA ASP A 1052 11.32 -43.48 -4.09
C ASP A 1052 10.12 -43.36 -3.09
N VAL A 1053 9.82 -42.16 -2.58
CA VAL A 1053 8.69 -41.97 -1.65
C VAL A 1053 7.39 -41.96 -2.45
N LYS A 1054 6.59 -43.02 -2.34
CA LYS A 1054 5.31 -43.22 -3.09
C LYS A 1054 4.18 -42.19 -2.83
N ASN A 1055 4.44 -41.06 -2.16
CA ASN A 1055 3.44 -40.03 -1.83
C ASN A 1055 4.07 -38.61 -1.75
N LEU A 1056 4.90 -38.23 -2.72
CA LEU A 1056 5.62 -36.94 -2.68
C LEU A 1056 4.72 -35.70 -2.85
N SER A 1057 3.48 -35.83 -3.35
CA SER A 1057 2.57 -34.69 -3.54
C SER A 1057 1.91 -34.19 -2.25
N GLN A 1058 1.94 -34.97 -1.16
CA GLN A 1058 1.39 -34.56 0.15
C GLN A 1058 2.47 -34.26 1.19
N ALA A 1059 3.68 -34.83 1.05
CA ALA A 1059 4.70 -34.72 2.10
C ALA A 1059 5.78 -33.65 1.83
N ASN A 1060 5.94 -33.15 0.59
CA ASN A 1060 6.92 -32.10 0.29
C ASN A 1060 6.43 -31.14 -0.83
N PRO A 1061 5.74 -30.05 -0.47
CA PRO A 1061 4.98 -29.19 -1.40
C PRO A 1061 5.84 -28.29 -2.31
N TYR A 1062 7.15 -28.54 -2.40
CA TYR A 1062 8.12 -27.65 -3.04
C TYR A 1062 8.73 -28.18 -4.34
N GLY A 1063 8.39 -29.39 -4.77
CA GLY A 1063 8.94 -29.94 -6.02
C GLY A 1063 10.45 -30.21 -5.98
N TYR A 1064 11.08 -30.10 -4.81
CA TYR A 1064 12.44 -30.57 -4.57
C TYR A 1064 12.36 -32.04 -4.19
N LEU A 1065 13.04 -32.90 -4.95
CA LEU A 1065 13.23 -34.31 -4.59
C LEU A 1065 14.20 -34.48 -3.42
N THR A 1066 14.61 -33.41 -2.74
CA THR A 1066 15.67 -33.43 -1.74
C THR A 1066 15.22 -32.99 -0.35
N GLU A 1067 15.73 -33.64 0.70
CA GLU A 1067 15.56 -33.27 2.10
C GLU A 1067 16.86 -32.72 2.70
N LEU A 1068 16.77 -31.84 3.70
CA LEU A 1068 17.93 -31.32 4.42
C LEU A 1068 18.57 -32.43 5.26
N SER A 1069 19.80 -32.81 4.94
CA SER A 1069 20.55 -33.86 5.63
C SER A 1069 21.22 -33.34 6.90
N PHE A 1070 22.00 -32.26 6.79
CA PHE A 1070 22.66 -31.62 7.93
C PHE A 1070 22.95 -30.16 7.64
N THR A 1071 23.30 -29.41 8.69
CA THR A 1071 23.71 -28.01 8.59
C THR A 1071 25.04 -27.78 9.30
N GLU A 1072 25.93 -27.03 8.67
CA GLU A 1072 27.16 -26.53 9.28
C GLU A 1072 27.05 -25.03 9.54
N THR A 1073 27.79 -24.51 10.52
CA THR A 1073 27.75 -23.08 10.87
C THR A 1073 29.14 -22.56 11.21
N ASP A 1074 29.51 -21.40 10.66
CA ASP A 1074 30.67 -20.64 11.09
C ASP A 1074 30.30 -19.18 11.38
N SER A 1075 30.94 -18.57 12.37
CA SER A 1075 30.55 -17.26 12.89
C SER A 1075 31.76 -16.39 13.19
N LYS A 1076 31.87 -15.24 12.51
CA LYS A 1076 33.04 -14.36 12.54
C LYS A 1076 32.66 -12.92 12.89
N THR A 1077 33.59 -12.19 13.51
CA THR A 1077 33.50 -10.74 13.65
C THR A 1077 34.38 -10.06 12.62
N ARG A 1078 33.79 -9.16 11.84
CA ARG A 1078 34.47 -8.30 10.88
C ARG A 1078 34.83 -6.97 11.53
N THR A 1079 35.92 -6.38 11.09
CA THR A 1079 36.33 -5.02 11.44
C THR A 1079 36.39 -4.18 10.17
N GLY A 1080 35.89 -2.96 10.26
CA GLY A 1080 35.74 -2.04 9.15
C GLY A 1080 35.76 -0.59 9.61
N TRP A 1081 35.36 0.29 8.70
CA TRP A 1081 35.18 1.71 8.98
C TRP A 1081 33.76 2.12 8.64
N THR A 1082 33.31 3.22 9.23
CA THR A 1082 31.99 3.81 8.99
C THR A 1082 32.06 5.33 8.80
N LEU A 1083 31.19 5.85 7.94
CA LEU A 1083 30.92 7.27 7.75
C LEU A 1083 29.42 7.49 7.80
N GLY A 1084 28.95 8.57 8.43
CA GLY A 1084 27.53 8.89 8.50
C GLY A 1084 27.24 10.38 8.49
N ALA A 1085 25.99 10.72 8.23
CA ALA A 1085 25.47 12.08 8.33
C ALA A 1085 24.06 12.03 8.91
N GLY A 1086 23.71 13.00 9.74
CA GLY A 1086 22.41 13.03 10.40
C GLY A 1086 21.97 14.43 10.80
N ALA A 1087 20.71 14.51 11.16
CA ALA A 1087 20.09 15.67 11.77
C ALA A 1087 19.45 15.25 13.10
N GLU A 1088 19.52 16.12 14.10
CA GLU A 1088 18.94 15.91 15.41
C GLU A 1088 18.17 17.15 15.84
N ILE A 1089 16.96 16.95 16.35
CA ILE A 1089 16.01 18.00 16.71
C ILE A 1089 15.68 17.87 18.19
N ALA A 1090 15.86 18.94 18.96
CA ALA A 1090 15.52 19.02 20.38
C ALA A 1090 13.99 19.15 20.56
N LEU A 1091 13.36 18.07 21.04
CA LEU A 1091 11.93 18.02 21.38
C LEU A 1091 11.64 18.70 22.73
N GLY A 1092 12.64 18.81 23.59
CA GLY A 1092 12.57 19.45 24.90
C GLY A 1092 13.96 19.80 25.43
N LYS A 1093 14.08 20.11 26.72
CA LYS A 1093 15.39 20.31 27.37
C LYS A 1093 16.26 19.04 27.25
N ASN A 1094 15.69 17.90 27.63
CA ASN A 1094 16.43 16.65 27.75
C ASN A 1094 16.16 15.64 26.63
N ILE A 1095 15.17 15.83 25.76
CA ILE A 1095 14.82 14.82 24.74
C ILE A 1095 15.03 15.38 23.33
N SER A 1096 15.65 14.61 22.45
CA SER A 1096 15.82 14.91 21.02
C SER A 1096 15.46 13.72 20.13
N LEU A 1097 14.96 14.01 18.93
CA LEU A 1097 14.74 13.06 17.85
C LEU A 1097 15.86 13.21 16.81
N ARG A 1098 16.50 12.12 16.41
CA ARG A 1098 17.54 12.12 15.37
C ARG A 1098 17.16 11.23 14.20
N GLY A 1099 17.55 11.65 13.00
CA GLY A 1099 17.63 10.81 11.80
C GLY A 1099 19.09 10.74 11.34
N GLU A 1100 19.57 9.55 10.99
CA GLU A 1100 20.95 9.32 10.57
C GLU A 1100 21.02 8.34 9.41
N TYR A 1101 21.84 8.67 8.41
CA TYR A 1101 22.32 7.72 7.41
C TYR A 1101 23.77 7.34 7.73
N SER A 1102 24.10 6.05 7.60
CA SER A 1102 25.43 5.52 7.83
C SER A 1102 25.82 4.54 6.73
N TYR A 1103 27.08 4.60 6.31
CA TYR A 1103 27.72 3.62 5.44
C TYR A 1103 28.86 2.96 6.21
N ALA A 1104 28.90 1.63 6.22
CA ALA A 1104 30.01 0.87 6.77
C ALA A 1104 30.55 -0.13 5.76
N ARG A 1105 31.86 -0.29 5.74
CA ARG A 1105 32.56 -1.20 4.84
C ARG A 1105 33.45 -2.15 5.60
N PHE A 1106 33.27 -3.44 5.36
CA PHE A 1106 34.00 -4.51 5.99
C PHE A 1106 34.87 -5.26 4.98
N GLY A 1107 36.11 -5.55 5.39
CA GLY A 1107 37.06 -6.30 4.57
C GLY A 1107 36.62 -7.75 4.34
N GLN A 1108 37.34 -8.44 3.46
CA GLN A 1108 37.13 -9.86 3.17
C GLN A 1108 37.34 -10.71 4.43
N LYS A 1109 36.47 -11.70 4.63
CA LYS A 1109 36.55 -12.69 5.71
C LYS A 1109 36.20 -14.06 5.15
N ASP A 1110 36.87 -15.08 5.66
CA ASP A 1110 36.70 -16.47 5.24
C ASP A 1110 35.87 -17.25 6.28
N PHE A 1111 34.92 -18.02 5.78
CA PHE A 1111 34.07 -18.97 6.52
C PHE A 1111 34.35 -20.38 5.98
N LEU A 1112 34.39 -21.36 6.88
CA LEU A 1112 34.75 -22.74 6.55
C LEU A 1112 33.62 -23.70 6.93
N PHE A 1113 33.29 -24.59 6.01
CA PHE A 1113 32.32 -25.67 6.19
C PHE A 1113 33.04 -26.96 5.78
N GLU A 1114 33.56 -27.73 6.74
CA GLU A 1114 34.48 -28.85 6.49
C GLU A 1114 33.73 -30.12 6.04
N GLU A 1115 32.46 -30.26 6.44
CA GLU A 1115 31.61 -31.41 6.12
C GLU A 1115 30.84 -31.25 4.80
N ALA A 1116 30.86 -30.07 4.19
CA ALA A 1116 30.19 -29.74 2.94
C ALA A 1116 30.66 -30.60 1.75
N ARG A 1117 29.73 -31.00 0.87
CA ARG A 1117 29.99 -31.88 -0.30
C ARG A 1117 29.33 -31.35 -1.57
N SER A 1118 29.80 -31.85 -2.72
CA SER A 1118 29.17 -31.63 -4.02
C SER A 1118 28.25 -32.81 -4.40
N GLY A 1119 27.10 -32.54 -5.03
CA GLY A 1119 26.12 -33.51 -5.51
C GLY A 1119 24.91 -33.76 -4.59
N VAL A 1120 23.91 -34.43 -5.16
CA VAL A 1120 22.66 -34.90 -4.53
C VAL A 1120 22.44 -36.33 -5.04
N GLY A 1121 22.70 -37.35 -4.22
CA GLY A 1121 22.49 -38.73 -4.63
C GLY A 1121 22.46 -39.72 -3.47
N LYS A 1122 21.50 -40.65 -3.49
CA LYS A 1122 21.46 -41.80 -2.57
C LYS A 1122 22.25 -42.99 -3.11
N SER A 1123 22.65 -43.88 -2.21
CA SER A 1123 23.15 -45.20 -2.60
C SER A 1123 22.05 -45.98 -3.31
N PHE A 1124 22.30 -46.44 -4.54
CA PHE A 1124 21.40 -47.29 -5.29
C PHE A 1124 22.11 -48.58 -5.69
N SER A 1125 21.37 -49.68 -5.81
CA SER A 1125 21.91 -50.96 -6.27
C SER A 1125 21.28 -51.34 -7.61
N TYR A 1126 22.10 -51.75 -8.57
CA TYR A 1126 21.64 -52.24 -9.87
C TYR A 1126 22.27 -53.60 -10.20
N ASP A 1127 21.60 -54.37 -11.06
CA ASP A 1127 22.05 -55.69 -11.47
C ASP A 1127 22.93 -55.59 -12.72
N GLU A 1128 24.23 -55.89 -12.60
CA GLU A 1128 25.17 -55.91 -13.73
C GLU A 1128 25.35 -57.33 -14.26
N ILE A 1129 25.41 -57.50 -15.59
CA ILE A 1129 25.69 -58.82 -16.20
C ILE A 1129 27.18 -59.13 -16.02
N VAL A 1130 27.51 -59.87 -14.99
CA VAL A 1130 28.89 -60.28 -14.68
C VAL A 1130 29.33 -61.56 -15.41
N GLY A 1131 28.40 -62.22 -16.10
CA GLY A 1131 28.71 -63.35 -16.96
C GLY A 1131 27.49 -63.88 -17.68
N TYR A 1132 27.68 -64.92 -18.48
CA TYR A 1132 26.58 -65.68 -19.10
C TYR A 1132 26.69 -67.13 -18.64
N GLY A 1133 25.58 -67.66 -18.12
CA GLY A 1133 25.42 -69.08 -17.88
C GLY A 1133 25.34 -69.86 -19.19
N PRO A 1134 25.38 -71.21 -19.14
CA PRO A 1134 25.29 -72.03 -20.33
C PRO A 1134 24.04 -71.64 -21.14
N PRO A 1135 24.18 -71.40 -22.46
CA PRO A 1135 23.08 -70.92 -23.28
C PRO A 1135 21.99 -71.98 -23.34
N THR A 1136 20.74 -71.54 -23.43
CA THR A 1136 19.63 -72.45 -23.68
C THR A 1136 19.67 -72.86 -25.14
N ILE A 1137 19.88 -74.15 -25.41
CA ILE A 1137 20.05 -74.68 -26.77
C ILE A 1137 18.71 -75.22 -27.29
N PHE A 1138 18.23 -74.66 -28.39
CA PHE A 1138 17.07 -75.17 -29.11
C PHE A 1138 17.53 -75.81 -30.43
N ASN A 1139 17.20 -77.08 -30.63
CA ASN A 1139 17.43 -77.76 -31.90
C ASN A 1139 16.11 -77.87 -32.66
N ILE A 1140 15.92 -77.01 -33.67
CA ILE A 1140 14.70 -76.94 -34.46
C ILE A 1140 14.94 -77.65 -35.80
N PRO A 1141 14.20 -78.73 -36.13
CA PRO A 1141 14.41 -79.48 -37.36
C PRO A 1141 14.23 -78.59 -38.60
N GLY A 1142 15.28 -78.43 -39.40
CA GLY A 1142 15.29 -77.65 -40.63
C GLY A 1142 15.88 -76.23 -40.53
N ILE A 1143 16.12 -75.70 -39.32
CA ILE A 1143 16.73 -74.37 -39.11
C ILE A 1143 18.11 -74.48 -38.42
N GLY A 1144 18.39 -75.60 -37.74
CA GLY A 1144 19.66 -75.84 -37.04
C GLY A 1144 19.61 -75.47 -35.57
N ILE A 1145 20.78 -75.49 -34.90
CA ILE A 1145 20.91 -75.22 -33.46
C ILE A 1145 20.91 -73.71 -33.22
N ILE A 1146 20.02 -73.23 -32.37
CA ILE A 1146 19.98 -71.83 -31.89
C ILE A 1146 20.34 -71.82 -30.41
N GLU A 1147 21.37 -71.04 -30.06
CA GLU A 1147 21.84 -70.86 -28.68
C GLU A 1147 21.46 -69.46 -28.19
N ILE A 1148 20.68 -69.39 -27.10
CA ILE A 1148 20.29 -68.12 -26.47
C ILE A 1148 21.12 -67.96 -25.17
N PRO A 1149 21.99 -66.95 -25.08
CA PRO A 1149 22.78 -66.71 -23.87
C PRO A 1149 21.88 -66.38 -22.67
N ASN A 1150 22.18 -66.98 -21.51
CA ASN A 1150 21.48 -66.68 -20.26
C ASN A 1150 22.37 -65.77 -19.39
N PRO A 1151 22.16 -64.45 -19.36
CA PRO A 1151 22.98 -63.57 -18.53
C PRO A 1151 22.83 -63.90 -17.03
N ILE A 1152 23.95 -63.89 -16.31
CA ILE A 1152 24.05 -63.98 -14.86
C ILE A 1152 24.26 -62.56 -14.35
N TYR A 1153 23.38 -62.14 -13.46
CA TYR A 1153 23.40 -60.80 -12.87
C TYR A 1153 24.01 -60.84 -11.47
N GLU A 1154 24.84 -59.86 -11.15
CA GLU A 1154 25.31 -59.57 -9.79
C GLU A 1154 24.82 -58.19 -9.38
N GLN A 1155 24.29 -58.09 -8.16
CA GLN A 1155 23.75 -56.85 -7.64
C GLN A 1155 24.92 -55.98 -7.15
N VAL A 1156 25.22 -54.93 -7.91
CA VAL A 1156 26.26 -53.94 -7.60
C VAL A 1156 25.61 -52.78 -6.85
N THR A 1157 26.11 -52.48 -5.64
CA THR A 1157 25.67 -51.32 -4.86
C THR A 1157 26.58 -50.14 -5.15
N GLN A 1158 26.03 -49.11 -5.78
CA GLN A 1158 26.66 -47.82 -5.98
C GLN A 1158 26.27 -46.89 -4.82
N VAL A 1159 27.24 -46.36 -4.09
CA VAL A 1159 26.98 -45.37 -3.03
C VAL A 1159 26.76 -44.01 -3.72
N GLY A 1160 25.76 -43.25 -3.28
CA GLY A 1160 25.33 -42.01 -3.93
C GLY A 1160 26.46 -41.00 -4.13
N THR A 1161 26.27 -40.08 -5.08
CA THR A 1161 27.30 -39.11 -5.49
C THR A 1161 27.77 -38.25 -4.31
N SER A 1162 28.91 -38.65 -3.71
CA SER A 1162 29.70 -37.85 -2.77
C SER A 1162 31.15 -37.69 -3.23
N ASP A 1163 31.49 -38.19 -4.41
CA ASP A 1163 32.83 -38.09 -4.95
C ASP A 1163 32.95 -36.85 -5.83
N ILE A 1164 33.49 -35.77 -5.24
CA ILE A 1164 34.52 -34.84 -5.74
C ILE A 1164 34.71 -33.75 -4.65
N GLU A 1165 35.71 -33.97 -3.78
CA GLU A 1165 36.30 -33.08 -2.75
C GLU A 1165 35.47 -32.55 -1.54
N ASN A 1166 36.13 -32.55 -0.37
CA ASN A 1166 35.59 -32.24 0.96
C ASN A 1166 35.73 -30.75 1.32
N GLY A 1167 34.61 -30.12 1.66
CA GLY A 1167 34.53 -28.82 2.32
C GLY A 1167 34.21 -27.64 1.40
N ARG A 1168 33.83 -26.52 2.01
CA ARG A 1168 33.60 -25.22 1.35
C ARG A 1168 34.33 -24.13 2.10
N ARG A 1169 34.97 -23.25 1.35
CA ARG A 1169 35.52 -22.00 1.88
C ARG A 1169 34.79 -20.84 1.21
N ALA A 1170 33.95 -20.15 1.97
CA ALA A 1170 33.25 -18.96 1.51
C ALA A 1170 34.04 -17.71 1.92
N ALA A 1171 34.52 -16.95 0.94
CA ALA A 1171 35.27 -15.72 1.16
C ALA A 1171 34.44 -14.53 0.68
N SER A 1172 34.01 -13.65 1.58
CA SER A 1172 33.14 -12.53 1.23
C SER A 1172 33.55 -11.23 1.91
N LYS A 1173 33.23 -10.10 1.29
CA LYS A 1173 33.21 -8.74 1.88
C LYS A 1173 31.76 -8.31 2.09
N ALA A 1174 31.54 -7.36 2.99
CA ALA A 1174 30.21 -6.83 3.29
C ALA A 1174 30.25 -5.29 3.32
N ASP A 1175 29.25 -4.68 2.71
CA ASP A 1175 28.95 -3.25 2.76
C ASP A 1175 27.56 -3.08 3.39
N VAL A 1176 27.41 -2.13 4.32
CA VAL A 1176 26.15 -1.89 5.05
C VAL A 1176 25.74 -0.43 4.87
N HIS A 1177 24.54 -0.20 4.34
CA HIS A 1177 23.90 1.10 4.24
C HIS A 1177 22.75 1.18 5.24
N GLY A 1178 22.94 1.89 6.35
CA GLY A 1178 21.94 2.02 7.42
C GLY A 1178 21.22 3.36 7.41
N LEU A 1179 19.90 3.35 7.46
CA LEU A 1179 19.06 4.50 7.80
C LEU A 1179 18.45 4.27 9.19
N LYS A 1180 18.71 5.17 10.13
CA LYS A 1180 18.29 5.07 11.53
C LYS A 1180 17.50 6.30 11.96
N ILE A 1181 16.48 6.08 12.78
CA ILE A 1181 15.82 7.10 13.57
C ILE A 1181 16.11 6.77 15.04
N GLY A 1182 16.38 7.77 15.86
CA GLY A 1182 16.68 7.56 17.27
C GLY A 1182 16.07 8.62 18.16
N LEU A 1183 15.78 8.22 19.39
CA LEU A 1183 15.43 9.13 20.49
C LEU A 1183 16.64 9.22 21.41
N SER A 1184 17.10 10.45 21.68
CA SER A 1184 18.18 10.71 22.62
C SER A 1184 17.66 11.43 23.84
N PHE A 1185 18.19 11.03 25.00
CA PHE A 1185 18.09 11.75 26.25
C PHE A 1185 19.44 12.41 26.56
N ARG A 1186 19.44 13.74 26.71
CA ARG A 1186 20.58 14.60 27.01
C ARG A 1186 20.54 14.98 28.50
N PHE A 1187 21.70 14.92 29.16
CA PHE A 1187 21.83 15.11 30.61
C PHE A 1187 22.29 16.50 31.00
#